data_AF-A0A8K0GBL4-F1
#
_entry.id   AF-A0A8K0GBL4-F1
#
_cell.length_a   1.000
_cell.length_b   1.000
_cell.length_c   1.000
_cell.angle_alpha   90.00
_cell.angle_beta   90.00
_cell.angle_gamma   90.00
#
_symmetry.space_group_name_H-M   'P 1'
#
loop_
_entity.id
_entity.type
_entity.pdbx_description
1 polymer ?
#
loop_
_entity_poly.entity_id
_entity_poly.type
_entity_poly.pdbx_seq_one_letter_code
_entity_poly.pdbx_strand_id
1 'polypeptide(L)'
;MHIPNGISFAKNIIKLLEEFSTKNNITPSEFVEYKISRGKINESLEELYKNFTLLMKHEQLFKVMVETYWNYYKLKPFKRQIVIVFMYVIIFALDEENFSQVINMFININYKFSLNVIQYFIPEDNLIEITQMACKIFDNDYVLERILHPILNKSLLIQELHDEVEQEEKLKHQIIKKPLTQPQPPACFSKTRHTPSPPLNTPVETTQFKSNTVSKIVLEGDIKFKKSLEKAKESNREKALKLLEYAQTKAFKCANISKKQPSVGEKSQISPFKPTKIPVRKEVVVKRNAASLMREAATLVKDKESEIKKIETLTQSVFDPFALEALEDEIRKYREQQNLQDIERKHLQGLLTYEEAILAKQRLLKANQEKMEEFKLERLNILEEIERWREAEQEKIRILVEKSQNIEKAAKDAEKKLQKEKRTQARILENETKVLLKEAYKKQQEELACKVRLIQELRALHQIRSSHIKEFDPTETPNFGLLCEMSIAELQERLNLLKVELQEELEIRRKAIAESRQKQQQLIEDMKQFIGQSRVAKPKPVPRSPCKLEQTPEIIALPYVTDRWIIPINDKRNKTTSAVPQESTVEPTLWNVYWDKILQIDVSEDVHLIGFINDLAILVIIVGKNSINIINKAKGSIDKIRRGIKELKLELALEKTEGIMLKERRKIKNITLQVDNITINAENELKYLDMLYDKVMKIKRAEKAKKAGRINGPITTTR
;
A
#
# COMPACT_ATOMS: atom_id res chain seq x y z
N MET A 1 8.23 39.53 -23.55
CA MET A 1 7.44 38.86 -24.62
C MET A 1 5.97 39.01 -24.29
N HIS A 2 5.09 39.43 -25.19
CA HIS A 2 3.70 39.65 -24.78
C HIS A 2 2.94 38.32 -24.57
N ILE A 3 2.16 38.23 -23.49
CA ILE A 3 1.26 37.11 -23.22
C ILE A 3 -0.19 37.58 -23.43
N PRO A 4 -0.92 37.09 -24.46
CA PRO A 4 -2.33 37.44 -24.66
C PRO A 4 -3.25 36.57 -23.77
N ASN A 5 -3.63 37.10 -22.60
CA ASN A 5 -4.44 36.44 -21.57
C ASN A 5 -3.82 35.12 -21.07
N GLY A 6 -2.97 35.18 -20.03
CA GLY A 6 -2.21 34.04 -19.48
C GLY A 6 -2.98 32.71 -19.32
N ILE A 7 -4.25 32.73 -18.88
CA ILE A 7 -5.10 31.53 -18.76
C ILE A 7 -5.42 30.89 -20.12
N SER A 8 -5.66 31.71 -21.15
CA SER A 8 -5.90 31.28 -22.53
C SER A 8 -4.61 30.75 -23.15
N PHE A 9 -3.52 31.52 -23.02
CA PHE A 9 -2.17 31.16 -23.45
C PHE A 9 -1.74 29.78 -22.92
N ALA A 10 -1.83 29.55 -21.60
CA ALA A 10 -1.47 28.27 -20.98
C ALA A 10 -2.29 27.10 -21.53
N LYS A 11 -3.62 27.23 -21.61
CA LYS A 11 -4.51 26.18 -22.13
C LYS A 11 -4.23 25.86 -23.60
N ASN A 12 -3.95 26.88 -24.42
CA ASN A 12 -3.65 26.71 -25.83
C ASN A 12 -2.27 26.08 -26.07
N ILE A 13 -1.24 26.45 -25.29
CA ILE A 13 0.09 25.79 -25.36
C ILE A 13 0.01 24.34 -24.88
N ILE A 14 -0.69 24.05 -23.78
CA ILE A 14 -0.93 22.66 -23.33
C ILE A 14 -1.63 21.84 -24.42
N LYS A 15 -2.64 22.43 -25.08
CA LYS A 15 -3.33 21.77 -26.20
C LYS A 15 -2.41 21.54 -27.41
N LEU A 16 -1.52 22.48 -27.76
CA LEU A 16 -0.53 22.26 -28.82
C LEU A 16 0.50 21.18 -28.44
N LEU A 17 0.90 21.08 -27.17
CA LEU A 17 1.77 20.01 -26.68
C LEU A 17 1.07 18.64 -26.71
N GLU A 18 -0.19 18.57 -26.28
CA GLU A 18 -1.03 17.37 -26.40
C GLU A 18 -1.18 16.96 -27.87
N GLU A 19 -1.54 17.89 -28.78
CA GLU A 19 -1.68 17.60 -30.22
C GLU A 19 -0.35 17.24 -30.90
N PHE A 20 0.77 17.87 -30.54
CA PHE A 20 2.10 17.54 -31.07
C PHE A 20 2.54 16.14 -30.63
N SER A 21 2.27 15.76 -29.37
CA SER A 21 2.62 14.43 -28.83
C SER A 21 1.91 13.26 -29.53
N THR A 22 0.93 13.51 -30.39
CA THR A 22 0.27 12.49 -31.24
C THR A 22 0.93 12.31 -32.61
N LYS A 23 1.97 13.10 -32.95
CA LYS A 23 2.57 13.16 -34.30
C LYS A 23 4.09 12.94 -34.26
N ASN A 24 4.51 11.68 -34.14
CA ASN A 24 5.90 11.28 -33.91
C ASN A 24 6.90 11.66 -35.03
N ASN A 25 6.45 12.11 -36.20
CA ASN A 25 7.25 12.22 -37.43
C ASN A 25 7.25 13.66 -38.05
N ILE A 26 7.09 14.72 -37.25
CA ILE A 26 7.09 16.11 -37.72
C ILE A 26 7.89 16.99 -36.75
N THR A 27 8.76 17.87 -37.25
CA THR A 27 9.49 18.82 -36.39
C THR A 27 8.56 19.90 -35.80
N PRO A 28 8.92 20.56 -34.69
CA PRO A 28 8.13 21.65 -34.13
C PRO A 28 7.86 22.80 -35.12
N SER A 29 8.81 23.10 -36.01
CA SER A 29 8.67 24.13 -37.04
C SER A 29 7.67 23.73 -38.12
N GLU A 30 7.82 22.55 -38.73
CA GLU A 30 6.89 22.02 -39.73
C GLU A 30 5.48 21.84 -39.16
N PHE A 31 5.35 21.48 -37.87
CA PHE A 31 4.06 21.40 -37.18
C PHE A 31 3.38 22.77 -37.06
N VAL A 32 4.16 23.83 -36.79
CA VAL A 32 3.67 25.21 -36.75
C VAL A 32 3.30 25.70 -38.16
N GLU A 33 4.11 25.42 -39.19
CA GLU A 33 3.79 25.75 -40.59
C GLU A 33 2.53 25.02 -41.08
N TYR A 34 2.37 23.74 -40.72
CA TYR A 34 1.15 22.96 -40.97
C TYR A 34 -0.08 23.53 -40.26
N LYS A 35 0.10 24.18 -39.11
CA LYS A 35 -0.99 24.87 -38.38
C LYS A 35 -1.33 26.22 -39.01
N ILE A 36 -0.31 27.02 -39.35
CA ILE A 36 -0.46 28.33 -40.00
C ILE A 36 -1.16 28.17 -41.36
N SER A 37 -0.72 27.23 -42.20
CA SER A 37 -1.30 26.93 -43.52
C SER A 37 -2.75 26.42 -43.50
N ARG A 38 -3.31 26.10 -42.33
CA ARG A 38 -4.71 25.70 -42.13
C ARG A 38 -5.55 26.71 -41.33
N GLY A 39 -4.96 27.81 -40.86
CA GLY A 39 -5.61 28.81 -40.03
C GLY A 39 -5.77 30.17 -40.70
N LYS A 40 -6.63 31.03 -40.13
CA LYS A 40 -6.49 32.48 -40.32
C LYS A 40 -5.46 32.98 -39.32
N ILE A 41 -4.50 33.76 -39.79
CA ILE A 41 -3.44 34.33 -38.95
C ILE A 41 -4.01 35.53 -38.19
N ASN A 42 -3.83 35.50 -36.87
CA ASN A 42 -3.98 36.65 -35.97
C ASN A 42 -2.64 36.84 -35.26
N GLU A 43 -2.25 38.08 -34.95
CA GLU A 43 -0.95 38.40 -34.33
C GLU A 43 -0.71 37.60 -33.02
N SER A 44 -1.74 37.51 -32.17
CA SER A 44 -1.71 36.74 -30.92
C SER A 44 -1.59 35.22 -31.08
N LEU A 45 -1.85 34.67 -32.28
CA LEU A 45 -1.54 33.28 -32.61
C LEU A 45 -0.09 33.11 -33.06
N GLU A 46 0.49 34.09 -33.77
CA GLU A 46 1.91 34.06 -34.09
C GLU A 46 2.77 34.13 -32.84
N GLU A 47 2.45 35.01 -31.89
CA GLU A 47 3.14 35.08 -30.60
C GLU A 47 3.07 33.74 -29.86
N LEU A 48 1.90 33.08 -29.88
CA LEU A 48 1.73 31.78 -29.25
C LEU A 48 2.54 30.68 -29.94
N TYR A 49 2.63 30.68 -31.27
CA TYR A 49 3.49 29.76 -32.01
C TYR A 49 4.99 30.04 -31.79
N LYS A 50 5.41 31.32 -31.74
CA LYS A 50 6.78 31.72 -31.40
C LYS A 50 7.16 31.22 -29.99
N ASN A 51 6.31 31.44 -28.99
CA ASN A 51 6.47 30.89 -27.64
C ASN A 51 6.52 29.35 -27.63
N PHE A 52 5.65 28.66 -28.38
CA PHE A 52 5.66 27.20 -28.52
C PHE A 52 6.98 26.69 -29.12
N THR A 53 7.50 27.29 -30.19
CA THR A 53 8.80 26.88 -30.77
C THR A 53 9.96 27.08 -29.80
N LEU A 54 9.95 28.15 -28.99
CA LEU A 54 10.98 28.38 -27.97
C LEU A 54 10.89 27.38 -26.81
N LEU A 55 9.67 27.05 -26.36
CA LEU A 55 9.45 26.01 -25.36
C LEU A 55 9.95 24.65 -25.87
N MET A 56 9.67 24.32 -27.14
CA MET A 56 10.15 23.07 -27.77
C MET A 56 11.67 23.05 -27.96
N LYS A 57 12.32 24.19 -28.26
CA LYS A 57 13.79 24.31 -28.30
C LYS A 57 14.43 23.91 -26.95
N HIS A 58 13.75 24.21 -25.85
CA HIS A 58 14.21 23.96 -24.48
C HIS A 58 13.57 22.74 -23.81
N GLU A 59 12.86 21.89 -24.58
CA GLU A 59 12.09 20.77 -24.04
C GLU A 59 12.94 19.77 -23.24
N GLN A 60 14.17 19.49 -23.68
CA GLN A 60 15.09 18.58 -22.98
C GLN A 60 15.48 19.12 -21.60
N LEU A 61 15.79 20.42 -21.49
CA LEU A 61 16.10 21.08 -20.22
C LEU A 61 14.90 21.00 -19.27
N PHE A 62 13.69 21.36 -19.73
CA PHE A 62 12.49 21.28 -18.91
C PHE A 62 12.12 19.84 -18.52
N LYS A 63 12.39 18.84 -19.38
CA LYS A 63 12.21 17.42 -19.04
C LYS A 63 13.05 17.04 -17.82
N VAL A 64 14.35 17.37 -17.82
CA VAL A 64 15.27 17.06 -16.72
C VAL A 64 14.95 17.89 -15.46
N MET A 65 14.69 19.20 -15.59
CA MET A 65 14.30 20.07 -14.47
C MET A 65 13.04 19.59 -13.74
N VAL A 66 12.06 19.04 -14.46
CA VAL A 66 10.84 18.50 -13.82
C VAL A 66 11.13 17.19 -13.06
N GLU A 67 12.11 16.41 -13.50
CA GLU A 67 12.55 15.19 -12.81
C GLU A 67 13.38 15.52 -11.55
N THR A 68 14.26 16.53 -11.57
CA THR A 68 14.93 17.02 -10.34
C THR A 68 13.95 17.68 -9.37
N TYR A 69 13.02 18.50 -9.86
CA TYR A 69 11.95 19.10 -9.05
C TYR A 69 11.12 18.04 -8.30
N TRP A 70 10.73 16.95 -8.97
CA TRP A 70 10.00 15.84 -8.34
C TRP A 70 10.85 15.09 -7.31
N ASN A 71 12.14 14.88 -7.58
CA ASN A 71 13.07 14.26 -6.63
C ASN A 71 13.27 15.11 -5.36
N TYR A 72 13.35 16.44 -5.51
CA TYR A 72 13.52 17.39 -4.41
C TYR A 72 12.30 17.41 -3.48
N TYR A 73 11.11 17.68 -4.04
CA TYR A 73 9.89 17.89 -3.24
C TYR A 73 9.14 16.60 -2.86
N LYS A 74 9.42 15.46 -3.51
CA LYS A 74 8.74 14.16 -3.30
C LYS A 74 7.21 14.23 -3.40
N LEU A 75 6.72 15.15 -4.24
CA LEU A 75 5.30 15.36 -4.49
C LEU A 75 4.74 14.28 -5.41
N LYS A 76 3.42 14.09 -5.33
CA LYS A 76 2.67 13.40 -6.37
C LYS A 76 2.88 14.14 -7.70
N PRO A 77 3.19 13.46 -8.81
CA PRO A 77 3.34 14.10 -10.10
C PRO A 77 2.00 14.68 -10.55
N PHE A 78 1.98 15.99 -10.68
CA PHE A 78 0.94 16.71 -11.43
C PHE A 78 1.18 16.54 -12.94
N LYS A 79 0.22 16.92 -13.79
CA LYS A 79 0.35 16.82 -15.26
C LYS A 79 1.68 17.43 -15.73
N ARG A 80 2.62 16.60 -16.23
CA ARG A 80 3.99 16.99 -16.62
C ARG A 80 4.03 18.24 -17.51
N GLN A 81 3.10 18.33 -18.48
CA GLN A 81 2.95 19.46 -19.40
C GLN A 81 2.72 20.79 -18.67
N ILE A 82 1.94 20.80 -17.59
CA ILE A 82 1.64 22.03 -16.82
C ILE A 82 2.90 22.48 -16.07
N VAL A 83 3.67 21.54 -15.51
CA VAL A 83 4.94 21.84 -14.84
C VAL A 83 5.96 22.42 -15.83
N ILE A 84 6.08 21.82 -17.02
CA ILE A 84 6.94 22.35 -18.11
C ILE A 84 6.53 23.78 -18.49
N VAL A 85 5.23 24.04 -18.67
CA VAL A 85 4.72 25.39 -19.01
C VAL A 85 4.98 26.40 -17.87
N PHE A 86 4.89 25.97 -16.61
CA PHE A 86 5.19 26.83 -15.46
C PHE A 86 6.69 27.18 -15.37
N MET A 87 7.57 26.18 -15.52
CA MET A 87 9.02 26.38 -15.57
C MET A 87 9.41 27.29 -16.75
N TYR A 88 8.78 27.12 -17.92
CA TYR A 88 8.98 27.99 -19.09
C TYR A 88 8.57 29.45 -18.81
N VAL A 89 7.40 29.67 -18.21
CA VAL A 89 6.92 31.02 -17.92
C VAL A 89 7.85 31.74 -16.93
N ILE A 90 8.32 31.07 -15.88
CA ILE A 90 9.23 31.68 -14.89
C ILE A 90 10.57 32.08 -15.53
N ILE A 91 11.18 31.23 -16.37
CA ILE A 91 12.49 31.53 -16.98
C ILE A 91 12.37 32.56 -18.12
N PHE A 92 11.42 32.39 -19.04
CA PHE A 92 11.43 33.11 -20.33
C PHE A 92 10.34 34.19 -20.49
N ALA A 93 9.23 34.13 -19.75
CA ALA A 93 8.05 34.98 -20.00
C ALA A 93 7.63 35.88 -18.82
N LEU A 94 8.24 35.70 -17.64
CA LEU A 94 8.07 36.55 -16.46
C LEU A 94 8.75 37.90 -16.68
N ASP A 95 8.07 38.82 -17.33
CA ASP A 95 8.47 40.22 -17.51
C ASP A 95 7.50 41.12 -16.69
N GLU A 96 7.93 42.32 -16.28
CA GLU A 96 7.11 43.24 -15.47
C GLU A 96 5.73 43.52 -16.11
N GLU A 97 5.70 43.71 -17.43
CA GLU A 97 4.48 43.90 -18.23
C GLU A 97 3.48 42.74 -18.14
N ASN A 98 3.97 41.51 -17.91
CA ASN A 98 3.17 40.28 -17.84
C ASN A 98 2.78 39.87 -16.42
N PHE A 99 3.40 40.48 -15.39
CA PHE A 99 3.38 40.01 -14.01
C PHE A 99 1.96 39.65 -13.52
N SER A 100 1.02 40.60 -13.66
CA SER A 100 -0.39 40.43 -13.29
C SER A 100 -1.12 39.30 -14.02
N GLN A 101 -0.75 39.00 -15.28
CA GLN A 101 -1.31 37.89 -16.05
C GLN A 101 -0.74 36.53 -15.61
N VAL A 102 0.54 36.51 -15.26
CA VAL A 102 1.23 35.30 -14.77
C VAL A 102 0.70 34.90 -13.39
N ILE A 103 0.49 35.87 -12.49
CA ILE A 103 -0.16 35.65 -11.19
C ILE A 103 -1.58 35.08 -11.38
N ASN A 104 -2.39 35.69 -12.25
CA ASN A 104 -3.71 35.18 -12.59
C ASN A 104 -3.69 33.75 -13.17
N MET A 105 -2.66 33.39 -13.93
CA MET A 105 -2.46 32.04 -14.46
C MET A 105 -2.15 31.02 -13.35
N PHE A 106 -1.23 31.33 -12.43
CA PHE A 106 -0.87 30.44 -11.32
C PHE A 106 -2.04 30.23 -10.34
N ILE A 107 -2.71 31.30 -9.92
CA ILE A 107 -3.85 31.24 -8.97
C ILE A 107 -4.99 30.37 -9.52
N ASN A 108 -5.38 30.57 -10.78
CA ASN A 108 -6.54 29.90 -11.37
C ASN A 108 -6.30 28.43 -11.77
N ILE A 109 -5.04 27.98 -11.84
CA ILE A 109 -4.73 26.57 -12.13
C ILE A 109 -4.65 25.77 -10.82
N ASN A 110 -3.76 26.16 -9.90
CA ASN A 110 -3.69 25.63 -8.52
C ASN A 110 -2.66 26.44 -7.72
N TYR A 111 -3.10 27.33 -6.83
CA TYR A 111 -2.21 28.17 -6.00
C TYR A 111 -1.16 27.35 -5.24
N LYS A 112 -1.56 26.24 -4.60
CA LYS A 112 -0.68 25.45 -3.72
C LYS A 112 0.38 24.66 -4.50
N PHE A 113 0.03 24.17 -5.69
CA PHE A 113 1.02 23.55 -6.58
C PHE A 113 1.97 24.62 -7.15
N SER A 114 1.43 25.79 -7.50
CA SER A 114 2.20 26.91 -8.04
C SER A 114 3.26 27.38 -7.05
N LEU A 115 2.91 27.60 -5.78
CA LEU A 115 3.85 28.00 -4.72
C LEU A 115 5.05 27.06 -4.63
N ASN A 116 4.83 25.75 -4.65
CA ASN A 116 5.93 24.77 -4.63
C ASN A 116 6.83 24.88 -5.87
N VAL A 117 6.29 25.22 -7.06
CA VAL A 117 7.07 25.41 -8.29
C VAL A 117 7.85 26.73 -8.25
N ILE A 118 7.24 27.80 -7.77
CA ILE A 118 7.89 29.11 -7.61
C ILE A 118 9.04 29.01 -6.58
N GLN A 119 8.77 28.35 -5.45
CA GLN A 119 9.76 28.10 -4.39
C GLN A 119 10.97 27.30 -4.88
N TYR A 120 10.87 26.50 -5.95
CA TYR A 120 12.03 25.79 -6.51
C TYR A 120 13.13 26.73 -7.00
N PHE A 121 12.78 27.93 -7.47
CA PHE A 121 13.73 28.93 -8.00
C PHE A 121 14.31 29.88 -6.95
N ILE A 122 13.86 29.82 -5.69
CA ILE A 122 14.31 30.74 -4.63
C ILE A 122 15.65 30.31 -3.99
N PRO A 123 15.92 29.01 -3.72
CA PRO A 123 17.21 28.57 -3.20
C PRO A 123 18.34 28.66 -4.23
N GLU A 124 19.48 29.27 -3.84
CA GLU A 124 20.68 29.37 -4.68
C GLU A 124 21.24 27.99 -5.09
N ASP A 125 21.18 26.99 -4.20
CA ASP A 125 21.56 25.60 -4.48
C ASP A 125 20.82 25.03 -5.71
N ASN A 126 19.52 25.30 -5.83
CA ASN A 126 18.70 24.83 -6.96
C ASN A 126 19.08 25.56 -8.26
N LEU A 127 19.48 26.83 -8.19
CA LEU A 127 19.98 27.57 -9.35
C LEU A 127 21.34 27.05 -9.82
N ILE A 128 22.19 26.60 -8.89
CA ILE A 128 23.45 25.91 -9.18
C ILE A 128 23.16 24.55 -9.85
N GLU A 129 22.17 23.77 -9.38
CA GLU A 129 21.76 22.54 -10.08
C GLU A 129 21.19 22.83 -11.48
N ILE A 130 20.30 23.83 -11.63
CA ILE A 130 19.68 24.21 -12.92
C ILE A 130 20.74 24.65 -13.93
N THR A 131 21.73 25.43 -13.52
CA THR A 131 22.84 25.83 -14.41
C THR A 131 23.75 24.65 -14.77
N GLN A 132 24.10 23.79 -13.82
CA GLN A 132 24.85 22.55 -14.10
C GLN A 132 24.08 21.56 -15.00
N MET A 133 22.76 21.62 -15.04
CA MET A 133 21.94 20.87 -16.00
C MET A 133 21.91 21.56 -17.37
N ALA A 134 21.78 22.89 -17.41
CA ALA A 134 21.76 23.65 -18.64
C ALA A 134 23.11 23.59 -19.40
N CYS A 135 24.24 23.68 -18.71
CA CYS A 135 25.60 23.53 -19.28
C CYS A 135 25.91 22.12 -19.84
N LYS A 136 25.03 21.13 -19.62
CA LYS A 136 25.12 19.80 -20.25
C LYS A 136 24.33 19.70 -21.56
N ILE A 137 23.56 20.74 -21.90
CA ILE A 137 22.60 20.76 -23.03
C ILE A 137 22.89 21.94 -23.97
N PHE A 138 23.37 23.07 -23.45
CA PHE A 138 23.67 24.30 -24.20
C PHE A 138 25.05 24.87 -23.85
N ASP A 139 25.60 25.65 -24.77
CA ASP A 139 26.89 26.35 -24.59
C ASP A 139 26.89 27.26 -23.35
N ASN A 140 28.01 27.32 -22.63
CA ASN A 140 28.10 28.05 -21.37
C ASN A 140 27.66 29.53 -21.50
N ASP A 141 28.09 30.22 -22.56
CA ASP A 141 27.74 31.62 -22.79
C ASP A 141 26.23 31.80 -23.01
N TYR A 142 25.58 30.86 -23.72
CA TYR A 142 24.13 30.85 -23.89
C TYR A 142 23.40 30.57 -22.57
N VAL A 143 23.91 29.66 -21.74
CA VAL A 143 23.35 29.39 -20.41
C VAL A 143 23.46 30.61 -19.50
N LEU A 144 24.59 31.31 -19.51
CA LEU A 144 24.79 32.54 -18.75
C LEU A 144 23.82 33.64 -19.22
N GLU A 145 23.84 34.00 -20.50
CA GLU A 145 23.02 35.09 -21.04
C GLU A 145 21.51 34.82 -21.02
N ARG A 146 21.07 33.58 -21.31
CA ARG A 146 19.66 33.28 -21.62
C ARG A 146 18.94 32.47 -20.56
N ILE A 147 19.63 31.96 -19.54
CA ILE A 147 19.03 31.17 -18.46
C ILE A 147 19.41 31.76 -17.10
N LEU A 148 20.71 31.87 -16.78
CA LEU A 148 21.15 32.32 -15.45
C LEU A 148 20.88 33.82 -15.21
N HIS A 149 21.40 34.71 -16.07
CA HIS A 149 21.22 36.16 -15.87
C HIS A 149 19.74 36.58 -15.83
N PRO A 150 18.83 36.04 -16.67
CA PRO A 150 17.40 36.29 -16.53
C PRO A 150 16.83 35.89 -15.17
N ILE A 151 17.16 34.71 -14.63
CA ILE A 151 16.63 34.25 -13.34
C ILE A 151 17.20 35.09 -12.18
N LEU A 152 18.50 35.41 -12.20
CA LEU A 152 19.12 36.26 -11.17
C LEU A 152 18.54 37.68 -11.18
N ASN A 153 18.42 38.31 -12.36
CA ASN A 153 17.87 39.65 -12.48
C ASN A 153 16.38 39.72 -12.10
N LYS A 154 15.64 38.62 -12.28
CA LYS A 154 14.20 38.49 -11.94
C LYS A 154 13.95 37.90 -10.56
N SER A 155 15.00 37.67 -9.74
CA SER A 155 14.90 37.05 -8.42
C SER A 155 13.92 37.77 -7.48
N LEU A 156 13.92 39.11 -7.48
CA LEU A 156 12.95 39.92 -6.72
C LEU A 156 11.51 39.71 -7.21
N LEU A 157 11.28 39.74 -8.53
CA LEU A 157 9.96 39.47 -9.11
C LEU A 157 9.47 38.04 -8.82
N ILE A 158 10.37 37.06 -8.71
CA ILE A 158 10.03 35.69 -8.31
C ILE A 158 9.60 35.62 -6.82
N GLN A 159 10.19 36.44 -5.95
CA GLN A 159 9.80 36.56 -4.54
C GLN A 159 8.47 37.32 -4.39
N GLU A 160 8.26 38.42 -5.09
CA GLU A 160 6.99 39.16 -5.10
C GLU A 160 5.83 38.29 -5.62
N LEU A 161 6.06 37.52 -6.69
CA LEU A 161 5.11 36.56 -7.25
C LEU A 161 4.80 35.42 -6.27
N HIS A 162 5.80 34.91 -5.54
CA HIS A 162 5.58 33.96 -4.45
C HIS A 162 4.65 34.56 -3.38
N ASP A 163 4.96 35.76 -2.90
CA ASP A 163 4.27 36.39 -1.78
C ASP A 163 2.86 36.86 -2.13
N GLU A 164 2.57 37.28 -3.36
CA GLU A 164 1.19 37.54 -3.81
C GLU A 164 0.35 36.25 -3.87
N VAL A 165 0.90 35.15 -4.41
CA VAL A 165 0.17 33.86 -4.47
C VAL A 165 -0.01 33.27 -3.07
N GLU A 166 0.93 33.49 -2.15
CA GLU A 166 0.81 33.06 -0.75
C GLU A 166 -0.18 33.95 0.03
N GLN A 167 -0.24 35.26 -0.25
CA GLN A 167 -1.28 36.15 0.26
C GLN A 167 -2.68 35.73 -0.21
N GLU A 168 -2.82 35.34 -1.47
CA GLU A 168 -4.08 34.78 -2.01
C GLU A 168 -4.42 33.39 -1.44
N GLU A 169 -3.45 32.56 -1.03
CA GLU A 169 -3.70 31.36 -0.20
C GLU A 169 -4.16 31.76 1.21
N LYS A 170 -3.50 32.74 1.84
CA LYS A 170 -3.85 33.25 3.18
C LYS A 170 -5.25 33.87 3.21
N LEU A 171 -5.64 34.66 2.21
CA LEU A 171 -6.98 35.26 2.10
C LEU A 171 -8.07 34.20 1.92
N LYS A 172 -7.84 33.16 1.12
CA LYS A 172 -8.80 32.04 0.97
C LYS A 172 -8.89 31.15 2.23
N HIS A 173 -7.81 31.06 3.01
CA HIS A 173 -7.81 30.35 4.29
C HIS A 173 -8.14 31.22 5.51
N GLN A 174 -8.34 32.53 5.36
CA GLN A 174 -8.92 33.37 6.41
C GLN A 174 -10.36 32.90 6.64
N ILE A 175 -10.51 32.08 7.69
CA ILE A 175 -11.78 31.50 8.10
C ILE A 175 -12.80 32.63 8.24
N ILE A 176 -13.80 32.65 7.34
CA ILE A 176 -14.99 33.47 7.49
C ILE A 176 -15.57 33.13 8.86
N LYS A 177 -15.36 34.02 9.83
CA LYS A 177 -15.85 33.87 11.20
C LYS A 177 -17.38 33.88 11.11
N LYS A 178 -17.98 32.69 11.08
CA LYS A 178 -19.43 32.53 11.07
C LYS A 178 -20.00 33.38 12.22
N PRO A 179 -20.98 34.26 11.96
CA PRO A 179 -21.50 35.15 12.99
C PRO A 179 -21.97 34.33 14.19
N LEU A 180 -21.81 34.88 15.41
CA LEU A 180 -22.16 34.18 16.64
C LEU A 180 -23.57 33.60 16.52
N THR A 181 -23.66 32.28 16.64
CA THR A 181 -24.91 31.55 16.40
C THR A 181 -25.89 31.90 17.51
N GLN A 182 -26.83 32.80 17.22
CA GLN A 182 -27.93 33.10 18.14
C GLN A 182 -28.70 31.80 18.43
N PRO A 183 -28.97 31.49 19.71
CA PRO A 183 -29.66 30.27 20.06
C PRO A 183 -31.13 30.39 19.70
N GLN A 184 -31.49 29.79 18.58
CA GLN A 184 -32.55 28.81 18.62
C GLN A 184 -31.98 27.63 19.57
N PRO A 185 -32.51 27.12 20.77
CA PRO A 185 -32.17 25.87 21.64
C PRO A 185 -32.39 24.27 21.38
N PRO A 186 -33.54 23.56 21.06
CA PRO A 186 -33.56 22.44 20.02
C PRO A 186 -34.74 22.39 18.95
N ALA A 187 -34.62 21.80 17.72
CA ALA A 187 -35.69 21.63 16.67
C ALA A 187 -35.87 20.20 16.12
N CYS A 188 -37.00 19.58 16.46
CA CYS A 188 -37.21 18.13 16.31
C CYS A 188 -37.95 17.69 15.04
N PHE A 189 -38.55 18.61 14.28
CA PHE A 189 -39.53 18.27 13.22
C PHE A 189 -39.23 18.81 11.81
N SER A 190 -38.51 19.93 11.65
CA SER A 190 -38.22 20.52 10.34
C SER A 190 -36.94 19.99 9.66
N LYS A 191 -36.27 19.01 10.27
CA LYS A 191 -35.02 18.43 9.75
C LYS A 191 -35.30 17.37 8.68
N THR A 192 -35.50 17.77 7.43
CA THR A 192 -35.41 16.85 6.30
C THR A 192 -34.00 16.25 6.22
N ARG A 193 -33.96 15.00 6.70
CA ARG A 193 -33.01 13.88 6.58
C ARG A 193 -32.00 13.83 5.43
N HIS A 194 -31.43 14.92 4.92
CA HIS A 194 -30.41 14.87 3.87
C HIS A 194 -29.27 13.94 4.30
N THR A 195 -29.23 12.77 3.67
CA THR A 195 -28.13 11.83 3.74
C THR A 195 -26.97 12.38 2.91
N PRO A 196 -25.71 12.08 3.26
CA PRO A 196 -24.61 12.26 2.31
C PRO A 196 -24.95 11.47 1.04
N SER A 197 -24.58 12.00 -0.14
CA SER A 197 -24.71 11.24 -1.38
C SER A 197 -23.90 9.95 -1.23
N PRO A 198 -24.52 8.77 -1.39
CA PRO A 198 -23.83 7.52 -1.12
C PRO A 198 -22.78 7.24 -2.23
N PRO A 199 -21.75 6.41 -1.96
CA PRO A 199 -20.64 6.23 -2.90
C PRO A 199 -21.11 5.61 -4.22
N LEU A 200 -20.38 5.87 -5.31
CA LEU A 200 -20.79 5.59 -6.70
C LEU A 200 -21.32 4.16 -6.98
N ASN A 201 -20.90 3.16 -6.20
CA ASN A 201 -21.33 1.76 -6.35
C ASN A 201 -22.52 1.37 -5.44
N THR A 202 -23.22 2.33 -4.84
CA THR A 202 -24.48 2.05 -4.16
C THR A 202 -25.64 2.06 -5.16
N PRO A 203 -26.47 1.00 -5.20
CA PRO A 203 -27.67 1.02 -6.03
C PRO A 203 -28.64 2.05 -5.45
N VAL A 204 -28.85 3.15 -6.18
CA VAL A 204 -30.02 4.00 -5.97
C VAL A 204 -31.24 3.11 -6.18
N GLU A 205 -32.11 3.00 -5.17
CA GLU A 205 -33.41 2.34 -5.33
C GLU A 205 -34.18 3.09 -6.43
N THR A 206 -34.20 2.53 -7.64
CA THR A 206 -34.91 3.12 -8.78
C THR A 206 -36.39 3.18 -8.46
N THR A 207 -36.86 4.40 -8.15
CA THR A 207 -38.29 4.71 -8.09
C THR A 207 -38.94 4.18 -9.36
N GLN A 208 -39.97 3.34 -9.19
CA GLN A 208 -40.44 2.43 -10.22
C GLN A 208 -40.94 3.19 -11.46
N PHE A 209 -40.05 3.36 -12.45
CA PHE A 209 -40.45 3.68 -13.80
C PHE A 209 -41.34 2.54 -14.28
N LYS A 210 -42.63 2.83 -14.43
CA LYS A 210 -43.57 1.91 -15.08
C LYS A 210 -43.08 1.73 -16.52
N SER A 211 -42.49 0.57 -16.80
CA SER A 211 -42.04 0.23 -18.14
C SER A 211 -43.26 0.14 -19.04
N ASN A 212 -43.29 0.97 -20.09
CA ASN A 212 -44.25 0.79 -21.17
C ASN A 212 -44.05 -0.62 -21.75
N THR A 213 -45.14 -1.35 -21.96
CA THR A 213 -45.10 -2.73 -22.46
C THR A 213 -44.48 -2.76 -23.86
N VAL A 214 -43.21 -3.16 -23.95
CA VAL A 214 -42.48 -3.29 -25.21
C VAL A 214 -43.20 -4.29 -26.11
N SER A 215 -43.47 -3.89 -27.35
CA SER A 215 -44.15 -4.72 -28.35
C SER A 215 -43.41 -6.04 -28.58
N LYS A 216 -44.15 -7.16 -28.62
CA LYS A 216 -43.62 -8.54 -28.77
C LYS A 216 -42.62 -8.73 -29.93
N ILE A 217 -42.67 -7.88 -30.95
CA ILE A 217 -41.75 -7.83 -32.09
C ILE A 217 -40.27 -7.82 -31.65
N VAL A 218 -39.93 -7.19 -30.51
CA VAL A 218 -38.54 -7.11 -30.01
C VAL A 218 -38.04 -8.44 -29.42
N LEU A 219 -38.92 -9.39 -29.10
CA LEU A 219 -38.54 -10.72 -28.62
C LEU A 219 -38.22 -11.72 -29.74
N GLU A 220 -38.61 -11.43 -30.99
CA GLU A 220 -38.23 -12.24 -32.16
C GLU A 220 -36.82 -11.86 -32.66
N GLY A 221 -35.84 -12.02 -31.78
CA GLY A 221 -34.45 -11.61 -32.00
C GLY A 221 -33.87 -12.10 -33.33
N ASP A 222 -33.13 -11.19 -33.99
CA ASP A 222 -32.75 -11.19 -35.40
C ASP A 222 -32.56 -12.57 -36.05
N ILE A 223 -33.35 -12.82 -37.10
CA ILE A 223 -33.23 -14.01 -37.96
C ILE A 223 -31.81 -14.10 -38.55
N LYS A 224 -31.15 -12.96 -38.81
CA LYS A 224 -29.74 -12.89 -39.22
C LYS A 224 -28.77 -13.37 -38.13
N PHE A 225 -28.99 -12.97 -36.87
CA PHE A 225 -28.15 -13.40 -35.75
C PHE A 225 -28.27 -14.91 -35.49
N LYS A 226 -29.49 -15.44 -35.47
CA LYS A 226 -29.74 -16.90 -35.33
C LYS A 226 -29.03 -17.70 -36.43
N LYS A 227 -29.18 -17.30 -37.70
CA LYS A 227 -28.48 -17.96 -38.83
C LYS A 227 -26.96 -17.83 -38.76
N SER A 228 -26.43 -16.74 -38.21
CA SER A 228 -24.98 -16.59 -37.98
C SER A 228 -24.47 -17.50 -36.85
N LEU A 229 -25.27 -17.67 -35.78
CA LEU A 229 -24.97 -18.57 -34.67
C LEU A 229 -24.99 -20.05 -35.11
N GLU A 230 -25.93 -20.42 -35.99
CA GLU A 230 -26.02 -21.77 -36.57
C GLU A 230 -24.80 -22.09 -37.43
N LYS A 231 -24.40 -21.21 -38.36
CA LYS A 231 -23.16 -21.36 -39.15
C LYS A 231 -21.90 -21.48 -38.27
N ALA A 232 -21.84 -20.75 -37.15
CA ALA A 232 -20.73 -20.87 -36.21
C ALA A 232 -20.70 -22.24 -35.50
N LYS A 233 -21.87 -22.79 -35.14
CA LYS A 233 -21.99 -24.15 -34.58
C LYS A 233 -21.61 -25.22 -35.61
N GLU A 234 -22.01 -25.07 -36.88
CA GLU A 234 -21.65 -25.97 -37.97
C GLU A 234 -20.12 -25.99 -38.21
N SER A 235 -19.49 -24.82 -38.35
CA SER A 235 -18.04 -24.71 -38.52
C SER A 235 -17.26 -25.31 -37.34
N ASN A 236 -17.75 -25.15 -36.10
CA ASN A 236 -17.13 -25.76 -34.93
C ASN A 236 -17.36 -27.28 -34.87
N ARG A 237 -18.50 -27.78 -35.34
CA ARG A 237 -18.77 -29.23 -35.47
C ARG A 237 -17.84 -29.87 -36.51
N GLU A 238 -17.60 -29.22 -37.65
CA GLU A 238 -16.61 -29.69 -38.63
C GLU A 238 -15.19 -29.74 -38.04
N LYS A 239 -14.76 -28.69 -37.33
CA LYS A 239 -13.43 -28.68 -36.69
C LYS A 239 -13.30 -29.80 -35.66
N ALA A 240 -14.33 -30.05 -34.85
CA ALA A 240 -14.35 -31.15 -33.90
C ALA A 240 -14.26 -32.54 -34.58
N LEU A 241 -14.96 -32.74 -35.70
CA LEU A 241 -14.86 -33.97 -36.49
C LEU A 241 -13.47 -34.15 -37.10
N LYS A 242 -12.90 -33.10 -37.71
CA LYS A 242 -11.54 -33.11 -38.28
C LYS A 242 -10.47 -33.39 -37.21
N LEU A 243 -10.63 -32.85 -35.99
CA LEU A 243 -9.76 -33.14 -34.84
C LEU A 243 -9.92 -34.60 -34.34
N LEU A 244 -11.14 -35.14 -34.34
CA LEU A 244 -11.41 -36.54 -33.97
C LEU A 244 -10.80 -37.51 -34.99
N GLU A 245 -10.95 -37.23 -36.28
CA GLU A 245 -10.35 -38.01 -37.38
C GLU A 245 -8.81 -37.94 -37.35
N TYR A 246 -8.25 -36.76 -37.10
CA TYR A 246 -6.80 -36.58 -36.88
C TYR A 246 -6.30 -37.35 -35.64
N ALA A 247 -7.06 -37.35 -34.54
CA ALA A 247 -6.73 -38.11 -33.34
C ALA A 247 -6.81 -39.63 -33.58
N GLN A 248 -7.81 -40.10 -34.34
CA GLN A 248 -7.94 -41.52 -34.71
C GLN A 248 -6.83 -41.98 -35.65
N THR A 249 -6.44 -41.16 -36.64
CA THR A 249 -5.38 -41.49 -37.61
C THR A 249 -3.97 -41.41 -37.01
N LYS A 250 -3.74 -40.57 -36.00
CA LYS A 250 -2.46 -40.49 -35.26
C LYS A 250 -2.43 -41.27 -33.94
N ALA A 251 -3.49 -41.97 -33.56
CA ALA A 251 -3.48 -42.82 -32.37
C ALA A 251 -2.46 -43.96 -32.52
N PHE A 252 -1.54 -44.08 -31.56
CA PHE A 252 -0.62 -45.21 -31.51
C PHE A 252 -1.39 -46.54 -31.43
N LYS A 253 -0.90 -47.59 -32.10
CA LYS A 253 -1.52 -48.94 -32.09
C LYS A 253 -1.78 -49.48 -30.67
N CYS A 254 -1.01 -49.02 -29.68
CA CYS A 254 -1.17 -49.32 -28.26
C CYS A 254 -2.53 -48.92 -27.67
N ALA A 255 -3.21 -47.92 -28.23
CA ALA A 255 -4.49 -47.42 -27.74
C ALA A 255 -5.70 -48.27 -28.21
N ASN A 256 -5.59 -48.93 -29.37
CA ASN A 256 -6.63 -49.81 -29.89
C ASN A 256 -6.56 -51.21 -29.25
N ILE A 257 -6.76 -51.26 -27.93
CA ILE A 257 -6.90 -52.52 -27.19
C ILE A 257 -8.29 -53.11 -27.48
N SER A 258 -8.40 -53.81 -28.61
CA SER A 258 -9.54 -54.70 -28.88
C SER A 258 -9.62 -55.73 -27.76
N LYS A 259 -10.73 -55.76 -27.02
CA LYS A 259 -10.92 -56.58 -25.80
C LYS A 259 -10.44 -58.03 -25.98
N LYS A 260 -9.30 -58.37 -25.36
CA LYS A 260 -8.85 -59.75 -25.13
C LYS A 260 -8.54 -59.92 -23.65
N GLN A 261 -8.91 -61.08 -23.10
CA GLN A 261 -8.74 -61.42 -21.69
C GLN A 261 -7.25 -61.50 -21.31
N PRO A 262 -6.87 -61.22 -20.06
CA PRO A 262 -5.48 -61.22 -19.62
C PRO A 262 -4.95 -62.66 -19.44
N SER A 263 -4.14 -63.14 -20.39
CA SER A 263 -3.31 -64.33 -20.20
C SER A 263 -2.05 -63.97 -19.43
N VAL A 264 -1.80 -64.62 -18.30
CA VAL A 264 -0.58 -64.47 -17.49
C VAL A 264 0.65 -64.90 -18.30
N GLY A 265 1.69 -64.06 -18.33
CA GLY A 265 2.92 -64.30 -19.10
C GLY A 265 4.16 -63.65 -18.48
N GLU A 266 4.92 -64.46 -17.76
CA GLU A 266 6.37 -64.41 -17.50
C GLU A 266 7.08 -63.04 -17.37
N LYS A 267 7.53 -62.73 -16.14
CA LYS A 267 8.61 -61.77 -15.91
C LYS A 267 9.97 -62.46 -16.15
N SER A 268 10.58 -62.23 -17.30
CA SER A 268 11.92 -62.74 -17.63
C SER A 268 12.97 -62.23 -16.62
N GLN A 269 13.58 -63.14 -15.86
CA GLN A 269 14.61 -62.79 -14.86
C GLN A 269 15.94 -62.46 -15.56
N ILE A 270 16.49 -61.26 -15.33
CA ILE A 270 17.83 -60.89 -15.79
C ILE A 270 18.83 -61.32 -14.71
N SER A 271 19.69 -62.29 -15.02
CA SER A 271 20.73 -62.79 -14.11
C SER A 271 21.89 -61.78 -13.96
N PRO A 272 22.41 -61.55 -12.74
CA PRO A 272 23.48 -60.58 -12.52
C PRO A 272 24.84 -61.08 -13.04
N PHE A 273 25.40 -60.35 -14.00
CA PHE A 273 26.70 -60.62 -14.61
C PHE A 273 27.86 -60.45 -13.60
N LYS A 274 28.73 -61.46 -13.49
CA LYS A 274 29.95 -61.40 -12.65
C LYS A 274 31.20 -61.15 -13.52
N PRO A 275 31.93 -60.04 -13.34
CA PRO A 275 33.12 -59.75 -14.14
C PRO A 275 34.34 -60.58 -13.68
N THR A 276 35.08 -61.13 -14.66
CA THR A 276 36.40 -61.76 -14.45
C THR A 276 37.50 -60.70 -14.29
N LYS A 277 38.54 -61.02 -13.50
CA LYS A 277 39.66 -60.10 -13.26
C LYS A 277 40.61 -60.03 -14.46
N ILE A 278 40.93 -58.82 -14.90
CA ILE A 278 41.84 -58.56 -16.03
C ILE A 278 43.29 -58.88 -15.60
N PRO A 279 44.09 -59.61 -16.41
CA PRO A 279 45.49 -59.89 -16.10
C PRO A 279 46.36 -58.62 -16.19
N VAL A 280 47.19 -58.39 -15.17
CA VAL A 280 48.06 -57.22 -15.07
C VAL A 280 49.22 -57.34 -16.07
N ARG A 281 49.30 -56.43 -17.04
CA ARG A 281 50.43 -56.32 -17.96
C ARG A 281 51.61 -55.63 -17.27
N LYS A 282 52.82 -56.15 -17.47
CA LYS A 282 54.07 -55.48 -17.05
C LYS A 282 54.35 -54.29 -17.99
N GLU A 283 54.86 -53.20 -17.44
CA GLU A 283 55.21 -52.02 -18.23
C GLU A 283 56.47 -52.27 -19.09
N VAL A 284 56.47 -51.76 -20.33
CA VAL A 284 57.58 -51.90 -21.28
C VAL A 284 58.10 -50.51 -21.62
N VAL A 285 59.42 -50.30 -21.47
CA VAL A 285 60.06 -49.00 -21.70
C VAL A 285 60.25 -48.76 -23.20
N VAL A 286 59.28 -48.10 -23.83
CA VAL A 286 59.30 -47.78 -25.27
C VAL A 286 60.16 -46.53 -25.54
N LYS A 287 61.15 -46.64 -26.44
CA LYS A 287 61.94 -45.49 -26.92
C LYS A 287 61.06 -44.52 -27.72
N ARG A 288 61.27 -43.22 -27.52
CA ARG A 288 60.45 -42.14 -28.11
C ARG A 288 61.05 -41.67 -29.44
N ASN A 289 60.64 -42.32 -30.52
CA ASN A 289 60.90 -41.86 -31.88
C ASN A 289 59.85 -40.80 -32.27
N ALA A 290 60.11 -39.97 -33.28
CA ALA A 290 59.13 -38.96 -33.75
C ALA A 290 57.76 -39.59 -34.04
N ALA A 291 57.73 -40.74 -34.74
CA ALA A 291 56.51 -41.48 -35.04
C ALA A 291 55.82 -42.16 -33.83
N SER A 292 56.40 -42.16 -32.62
CA SER A 292 55.65 -42.50 -31.39
C SER A 292 55.16 -41.25 -30.64
N LEU A 293 55.89 -40.13 -30.69
CA LEU A 293 55.40 -38.83 -30.21
C LEU A 293 54.16 -38.37 -30.98
N MET A 294 54.18 -38.40 -32.33
CA MET A 294 53.03 -38.07 -33.18
C MET A 294 51.78 -38.90 -32.81
N ARG A 295 51.97 -40.20 -32.49
CA ARG A 295 50.86 -41.09 -32.11
C ARG A 295 50.32 -40.81 -30.71
N GLU A 296 51.19 -40.56 -29.73
CA GLU A 296 50.76 -40.17 -28.37
C GLU A 296 50.01 -38.83 -28.38
N ALA A 297 50.53 -37.83 -29.10
CA ALA A 297 49.86 -36.55 -29.30
C ALA A 297 48.49 -36.72 -29.98
N ALA A 298 48.41 -37.49 -31.07
CA ALA A 298 47.15 -37.75 -31.77
C ALA A 298 46.10 -38.46 -30.88
N THR A 299 46.50 -39.39 -30.01
CA THR A 299 45.57 -39.98 -29.03
C THR A 299 45.08 -38.95 -28.01
N LEU A 300 45.96 -38.09 -27.48
CA LEU A 300 45.58 -37.06 -26.51
C LEU A 300 44.70 -35.95 -27.12
N VAL A 301 44.90 -35.62 -28.41
CA VAL A 301 44.01 -34.71 -29.14
C VAL A 301 42.64 -35.36 -29.35
N LYS A 302 42.58 -36.63 -29.77
CA LYS A 302 41.32 -37.36 -29.94
C LYS A 302 40.55 -37.54 -28.62
N ASP A 303 41.25 -37.77 -27.50
CA ASP A 303 40.65 -37.81 -26.17
C ASP A 303 40.00 -36.45 -25.84
N LYS A 304 40.75 -35.33 -25.99
CA LYS A 304 40.26 -33.96 -25.76
C LYS A 304 39.12 -33.59 -26.70
N GLU A 305 39.18 -33.94 -27.98
CA GLU A 305 38.05 -33.80 -28.91
C GLU A 305 36.81 -34.56 -28.43
N SER A 306 36.99 -35.76 -27.87
CA SER A 306 35.87 -36.52 -27.32
C SER A 306 35.30 -35.89 -26.05
N GLU A 307 36.07 -35.11 -25.30
CA GLU A 307 35.61 -34.36 -24.12
C GLU A 307 34.93 -33.06 -24.55
N ILE A 308 35.50 -32.33 -25.52
CA ILE A 308 34.88 -31.18 -26.18
C ILE A 308 33.54 -31.58 -26.79
N LYS A 309 33.47 -32.67 -27.58
CA LYS A 309 32.21 -33.17 -28.16
C LYS A 309 31.18 -33.58 -27.11
N LYS A 310 31.59 -34.08 -25.93
CA LYS A 310 30.67 -34.30 -24.79
C LYS A 310 30.16 -32.97 -24.25
N ILE A 311 31.02 -31.96 -24.07
CA ILE A 311 30.64 -30.60 -23.64
C ILE A 311 29.73 -29.92 -24.66
N GLU A 312 29.99 -30.05 -25.95
CA GLU A 312 29.13 -29.59 -27.06
C GLU A 312 27.74 -30.25 -26.98
N THR A 313 27.66 -31.59 -26.88
CA THR A 313 26.36 -32.26 -26.72
C THR A 313 25.64 -31.86 -25.44
N LEU A 314 26.37 -31.60 -24.34
CA LEU A 314 25.78 -31.13 -23.08
C LEU A 314 25.22 -29.71 -23.23
N THR A 315 25.99 -28.77 -23.80
CA THR A 315 25.55 -27.39 -24.06
C THR A 315 24.37 -27.32 -25.03
N GLN A 316 24.34 -28.19 -26.05
CA GLN A 316 23.18 -28.36 -26.94
C GLN A 316 21.96 -28.93 -26.19
N SER A 317 22.15 -29.88 -25.28
CA SER A 317 21.06 -30.53 -24.53
C SER A 317 20.47 -29.72 -23.36
N VAL A 318 21.04 -28.55 -23.05
CA VAL A 318 20.73 -27.82 -21.80
C VAL A 318 19.57 -26.82 -21.94
N PHE A 319 19.24 -26.34 -23.14
CA PHE A 319 18.03 -25.54 -23.39
C PHE A 319 17.51 -25.69 -24.83
N ASP A 320 16.32 -26.28 -24.99
CA ASP A 320 15.48 -26.10 -26.18
C ASP A 320 14.63 -24.82 -25.99
N PRO A 321 14.84 -23.73 -26.77
CA PRO A 321 14.12 -22.47 -26.56
C PRO A 321 12.60 -22.62 -26.70
N PHE A 322 12.16 -23.46 -27.64
CA PHE A 322 10.74 -23.74 -27.87
C PHE A 322 10.08 -24.50 -26.71
N ALA A 323 10.83 -25.36 -26.00
CA ALA A 323 10.32 -26.07 -24.83
C ALA A 323 10.18 -25.13 -23.62
N LEU A 324 11.09 -24.17 -23.48
CA LEU A 324 10.97 -23.09 -22.48
C LEU A 324 9.77 -22.19 -22.80
N GLU A 325 9.64 -21.73 -24.06
CA GLU A 325 8.53 -20.87 -24.50
C GLU A 325 7.18 -21.54 -24.27
N ALA A 326 7.04 -22.83 -24.61
CA ALA A 326 5.81 -23.60 -24.35
C ALA A 326 5.48 -23.70 -22.85
N LEU A 327 6.48 -23.93 -21.99
CA LEU A 327 6.32 -24.01 -20.54
C LEU A 327 5.97 -22.65 -19.92
N GLU A 328 6.57 -21.55 -20.40
CA GLU A 328 6.14 -20.20 -20.02
C GLU A 328 4.69 -19.94 -20.43
N ASP A 329 4.27 -20.42 -21.60
CA ASP A 329 2.91 -20.27 -22.11
C ASP A 329 1.89 -21.07 -21.29
N GLU A 330 2.24 -22.26 -20.82
CA GLU A 330 1.43 -23.03 -19.86
C GLU A 330 1.32 -22.31 -18.51
N ILE A 331 2.43 -21.74 -18.00
CA ILE A 331 2.43 -20.92 -16.78
C ILE A 331 1.59 -19.65 -16.95
N ARG A 332 1.64 -18.97 -18.11
CA ARG A 332 0.77 -17.83 -18.45
C ARG A 332 -0.70 -18.22 -18.38
N LYS A 333 -1.10 -19.27 -19.12
CA LYS A 333 -2.49 -19.76 -19.18
C LYS A 333 -3.01 -20.23 -17.81
N TYR A 334 -2.16 -20.88 -17.00
CA TYR A 334 -2.53 -21.30 -15.65
C TYR A 334 -2.76 -20.11 -14.71
N ARG A 335 -1.89 -19.09 -14.75
CA ARG A 335 -2.07 -17.84 -13.99
C ARG A 335 -3.33 -17.07 -14.42
N GLU A 336 -3.63 -17.02 -15.72
CA GLU A 336 -4.87 -16.44 -16.25
C GLU A 336 -6.11 -17.16 -15.72
N GLN A 337 -6.11 -18.49 -15.73
CA GLN A 337 -7.21 -19.29 -15.16
C GLN A 337 -7.38 -19.07 -13.64
N GLN A 338 -6.28 -18.99 -12.88
CA GLN A 338 -6.35 -18.66 -11.46
C GLN A 338 -6.91 -17.24 -11.24
N ASN A 339 -6.46 -16.25 -12.00
CA ASN A 339 -6.96 -14.87 -11.93
C ASN A 339 -8.47 -14.80 -12.22
N LEU A 340 -8.97 -15.52 -13.23
CA LEU A 340 -10.39 -15.60 -13.55
C LEU A 340 -11.21 -16.23 -12.40
N GLN A 341 -10.77 -17.39 -11.88
CA GLN A 341 -11.42 -18.03 -10.73
C GLN A 341 -11.46 -17.12 -9.50
N ASP A 342 -10.40 -16.35 -9.26
CA ASP A 342 -10.32 -15.43 -8.15
C ASP A 342 -11.19 -14.17 -8.34
N ILE A 343 -11.40 -13.72 -9.58
CA ILE A 343 -12.39 -12.67 -9.91
C ILE A 343 -13.80 -13.20 -9.66
N GLU A 344 -14.13 -14.41 -10.11
CA GLU A 344 -15.43 -15.06 -9.86
C GLU A 344 -15.69 -15.23 -8.36
N ARG A 345 -14.72 -15.74 -7.59
CA ARG A 345 -14.79 -15.87 -6.13
C ARG A 345 -15.06 -14.53 -5.45
N LYS A 346 -14.31 -13.47 -5.82
CA LYS A 346 -14.49 -12.12 -5.25
C LYS A 346 -15.84 -11.51 -5.62
N HIS A 347 -16.36 -11.79 -6.82
CA HIS A 347 -17.71 -11.39 -7.22
C HIS A 347 -18.79 -12.10 -6.41
N LEU A 348 -18.72 -13.42 -6.27
CA LEU A 348 -19.65 -14.22 -5.46
C LEU A 348 -19.59 -13.83 -3.97
N GLN A 349 -18.41 -13.55 -3.42
CA GLN A 349 -18.25 -13.03 -2.07
C GLN A 349 -18.88 -11.64 -1.91
N GLY A 350 -18.81 -10.78 -2.93
CA GLY A 350 -19.49 -9.49 -2.98
C GLY A 350 -21.02 -9.61 -2.97
N LEU A 351 -21.57 -10.62 -3.66
CA LEU A 351 -23.01 -10.91 -3.65
C LEU A 351 -23.46 -11.45 -2.27
N LEU A 352 -22.73 -12.42 -1.70
CA LEU A 352 -23.03 -12.99 -0.39
C LEU A 352 -23.00 -11.92 0.71
N THR A 353 -21.98 -11.06 0.74
CA THR A 353 -21.87 -9.97 1.74
C THR A 353 -22.95 -8.90 1.56
N TYR A 354 -23.48 -8.71 0.35
CA TYR A 354 -24.65 -7.86 0.10
C TYR A 354 -25.95 -8.48 0.66
N GLU A 355 -26.17 -9.78 0.44
CA GLU A 355 -27.31 -10.51 1.03
C GLU A 355 -27.24 -10.54 2.57
N GLU A 356 -26.06 -10.80 3.14
CA GLU A 356 -25.82 -10.73 4.59
C GLU A 356 -26.14 -9.34 5.16
N ALA A 357 -25.77 -8.26 4.46
CA ALA A 357 -26.08 -6.90 4.87
C ALA A 357 -27.60 -6.61 4.85
N ILE A 358 -28.34 -7.14 3.87
CA ILE A 358 -29.80 -7.06 3.83
C ILE A 358 -30.42 -7.83 5.01
N LEU A 359 -29.96 -9.07 5.25
CA LEU A 359 -30.44 -9.89 6.37
C LEU A 359 -30.11 -9.27 7.73
N ALA A 360 -28.95 -8.64 7.88
CA ALA A 360 -28.58 -7.88 9.08
C ALA A 360 -29.49 -6.66 9.30
N LYS A 361 -29.80 -5.90 8.23
CA LYS A 361 -30.77 -4.79 8.27
C LYS A 361 -32.17 -5.27 8.68
N GLN A 362 -32.63 -6.41 8.16
CA GLN A 362 -33.92 -6.99 8.56
C GLN A 362 -33.94 -7.45 10.02
N ARG A 363 -32.88 -8.13 10.50
CA ARG A 363 -32.73 -8.53 11.92
C ARG A 363 -32.75 -7.32 12.86
N LEU A 364 -32.06 -6.25 12.50
CA LEU A 364 -32.03 -5.00 13.27
C LEU A 364 -33.41 -4.30 13.31
N LEU A 365 -34.16 -4.34 12.21
CA LEU A 365 -35.53 -3.80 12.19
C LEU A 365 -36.48 -4.59 13.10
N LYS A 366 -36.42 -5.92 13.10
CA LYS A 366 -37.21 -6.78 14.01
C LYS A 366 -36.86 -6.53 15.48
N ALA A 367 -35.57 -6.53 15.82
CA ALA A 367 -35.11 -6.24 17.19
C ALA A 367 -35.46 -4.83 17.69
N ASN A 368 -35.69 -3.87 16.77
CA ASN A 368 -36.19 -2.53 17.12
C ASN A 368 -37.73 -2.48 17.23
N GLN A 369 -38.45 -3.37 16.54
CA GLN A 369 -39.90 -3.53 16.70
C GLN A 369 -40.20 -4.19 18.05
N GLU A 370 -39.54 -5.30 18.36
CA GLU A 370 -39.63 -6.03 19.64
C GLU A 370 -39.43 -5.07 20.83
N LYS A 371 -38.33 -4.31 20.85
CA LYS A 371 -38.04 -3.30 21.90
C LYS A 371 -39.06 -2.15 21.99
N MET A 372 -39.73 -1.84 20.89
CA MET A 372 -40.77 -0.81 20.87
C MET A 372 -42.09 -1.35 21.41
N GLU A 373 -42.33 -2.67 21.34
CA GLU A 373 -43.44 -3.35 22.00
C GLU A 373 -43.15 -3.58 23.50
N GLU A 374 -41.92 -3.95 23.87
CA GLU A 374 -41.46 -3.95 25.27
C GLU A 374 -41.69 -2.57 25.92
N PHE A 375 -41.18 -1.49 25.31
CA PHE A 375 -41.37 -0.13 25.81
C PHE A 375 -42.84 0.34 25.85
N LYS A 376 -43.71 -0.15 24.94
CA LYS A 376 -45.15 0.11 25.01
C LYS A 376 -45.77 -0.53 26.26
N LEU A 377 -45.40 -1.78 26.57
CA LEU A 377 -45.90 -2.52 27.73
C LEU A 377 -45.39 -1.88 29.04
N GLU A 378 -44.10 -1.56 29.14
CA GLU A 378 -43.53 -0.80 30.26
C GLU A 378 -44.28 0.52 30.49
N ARG A 379 -44.54 1.27 29.42
CA ARG A 379 -45.26 2.55 29.51
C ARG A 379 -46.72 2.38 29.96
N LEU A 380 -47.39 1.28 29.60
CA LEU A 380 -48.74 0.99 30.09
C LEU A 380 -48.73 0.65 31.58
N ASN A 381 -47.82 -0.22 32.02
CA ASN A 381 -47.66 -0.56 33.44
C ASN A 381 -47.40 0.68 34.30
N ILE A 382 -46.55 1.61 33.84
CA ILE A 382 -46.25 2.88 34.52
C ILE A 382 -47.49 3.80 34.57
N LEU A 383 -48.34 3.80 33.55
CA LEU A 383 -49.60 4.56 33.58
C LEU A 383 -50.59 3.96 34.59
N GLU A 384 -50.74 2.63 34.65
CA GLU A 384 -51.56 1.94 35.65
C GLU A 384 -51.04 2.14 37.08
N GLU A 385 -49.72 2.26 37.28
CA GLU A 385 -49.15 2.67 38.57
C GLU A 385 -49.48 4.12 38.92
N ILE A 386 -49.36 5.05 37.97
CA ILE A 386 -49.72 6.48 38.17
C ILE A 386 -51.21 6.65 38.47
N GLU A 387 -52.09 5.85 37.85
CA GLU A 387 -53.53 5.89 38.11
C GLU A 387 -53.87 5.35 39.51
N ARG A 388 -53.34 4.17 39.89
CA ARG A 388 -53.49 3.62 41.25
C ARG A 388 -52.94 4.56 42.34
N TRP A 389 -51.81 5.24 42.08
CA TRP A 389 -51.28 6.27 42.97
C TRP A 389 -52.22 7.47 43.10
N ARG A 390 -52.84 7.90 42.00
CA ARG A 390 -53.77 9.04 41.97
C ARG A 390 -55.05 8.72 42.75
N GLU A 391 -55.61 7.53 42.58
CA GLU A 391 -56.78 7.05 43.33
C GLU A 391 -56.47 6.97 44.84
N ALA A 392 -55.33 6.36 45.20
CA ALA A 392 -54.88 6.27 46.59
C ALA A 392 -54.66 7.64 47.25
N GLU A 393 -54.17 8.64 46.50
CA GLU A 393 -54.01 10.00 47.02
C GLU A 393 -55.35 10.75 47.11
N GLN A 394 -56.26 10.55 46.15
CA GLN A 394 -57.61 11.11 46.21
C GLN A 394 -58.38 10.60 47.43
N GLU A 395 -58.29 9.31 47.77
CA GLU A 395 -58.97 8.76 48.94
C GLU A 395 -58.33 9.24 50.27
N LYS A 396 -57.00 9.44 50.33
CA LYS A 396 -56.36 10.13 51.47
C LYS A 396 -56.90 11.56 51.65
N ILE A 397 -57.00 12.32 50.56
CA ILE A 397 -57.55 13.69 50.56
C ILE A 397 -59.01 13.68 51.01
N ARG A 398 -59.82 12.73 50.53
CA ARG A 398 -61.23 12.54 50.92
C ARG A 398 -61.38 12.29 52.41
N ILE A 399 -60.59 11.35 52.96
CA ILE A 399 -60.56 11.04 54.41
C ILE A 399 -60.11 12.26 55.23
N LEU A 400 -59.17 13.07 54.72
CA LEU A 400 -58.71 14.29 55.38
C LEU A 400 -59.81 15.38 55.39
N VAL A 401 -60.52 15.56 54.27
CA VAL A 401 -61.64 16.50 54.14
C VAL A 401 -62.80 16.09 55.04
N GLU A 402 -63.16 14.80 55.11
CA GLU A 402 -64.20 14.32 56.01
C GLU A 402 -63.85 14.56 57.49
N LYS A 403 -62.60 14.27 57.89
CA LYS A 403 -62.08 14.59 59.24
C LYS A 403 -62.19 16.09 59.52
N SER A 404 -61.79 16.94 58.58
CA SER A 404 -61.88 18.40 58.70
C SER A 404 -63.33 18.89 58.86
N GLN A 405 -64.26 18.39 58.03
CA GLN A 405 -65.69 18.71 58.16
C GLN A 405 -66.28 18.25 59.50
N ASN A 406 -65.85 17.10 60.02
CA ASN A 406 -66.35 16.59 61.29
C ASN A 406 -65.79 17.38 62.49
N ILE A 407 -64.55 17.87 62.41
CA ILE A 407 -64.00 18.86 63.36
C ILE A 407 -64.79 20.18 63.29
N GLU A 408 -65.09 20.68 62.09
CA GLU A 408 -65.85 21.92 61.90
C GLU A 408 -67.29 21.83 62.45
N LYS A 409 -67.98 20.70 62.22
CA LYS A 409 -69.30 20.41 62.81
C LYS A 409 -69.22 20.39 64.34
N ALA A 410 -68.24 19.67 64.90
CA ALA A 410 -68.05 19.58 66.35
C ALA A 410 -67.74 20.95 66.99
N ALA A 411 -66.93 21.79 66.33
CA ALA A 411 -66.67 23.16 66.76
C ALA A 411 -67.94 24.02 66.76
N LYS A 412 -68.71 24.01 65.66
CA LYS A 412 -70.00 24.74 65.56
C LYS A 412 -71.02 24.27 66.58
N ASP A 413 -71.05 22.99 66.94
CA ASP A 413 -71.96 22.49 67.97
C ASP A 413 -71.47 22.77 69.40
N ALA A 414 -70.16 22.85 69.62
CA ALA A 414 -69.58 23.37 70.87
C ALA A 414 -69.88 24.87 71.05
N GLU A 415 -69.75 25.68 69.99
CA GLU A 415 -70.16 27.10 70.01
C GLU A 415 -71.64 27.26 70.35
N LYS A 416 -72.54 26.47 69.74
CA LYS A 416 -73.99 26.49 70.05
C LYS A 416 -74.28 26.12 71.50
N LYS A 417 -73.55 25.15 72.09
CA LYS A 417 -73.66 24.80 73.52
C LYS A 417 -73.21 25.95 74.41
N LEU A 418 -72.01 26.47 74.17
CA LEU A 418 -71.42 27.58 74.91
C LEU A 418 -72.25 28.87 74.81
N GLN A 419 -72.89 29.14 73.66
CA GLN A 419 -73.86 30.22 73.52
C GLN A 419 -75.14 30.00 74.32
N LYS A 420 -75.66 28.76 74.42
CA LYS A 420 -76.81 28.43 75.27
C LYS A 420 -76.45 28.58 76.75
N GLU A 421 -75.29 28.09 77.17
CA GLU A 421 -74.76 28.20 78.54
C GLU A 421 -74.54 29.67 78.94
N LYS A 422 -73.93 30.49 78.08
CA LYS A 422 -73.81 31.93 78.32
C LYS A 422 -75.18 32.62 78.41
N ARG A 423 -76.19 32.19 77.63
CA ARG A 423 -77.56 32.72 77.72
C ARG A 423 -78.28 32.29 79.01
N THR A 424 -78.05 31.08 79.52
CA THR A 424 -78.62 30.66 80.81
C THR A 424 -77.91 31.33 81.98
N GLN A 425 -76.57 31.44 81.96
CA GLN A 425 -75.81 32.20 82.94
C GLN A 425 -76.21 33.69 82.94
N ALA A 426 -76.37 34.32 81.77
CA ALA A 426 -76.85 35.69 81.68
C ALA A 426 -78.25 35.86 82.27
N ARG A 427 -79.18 34.91 82.05
CA ARG A 427 -80.51 34.92 82.68
C ARG A 427 -80.49 34.68 84.19
N ILE A 428 -79.58 33.83 84.68
CA ILE A 428 -79.37 33.60 86.11
C ILE A 428 -78.87 34.90 86.74
N LEU A 429 -77.80 35.50 86.20
CA LEU A 429 -77.28 36.81 86.62
C LEU A 429 -78.33 37.93 86.48
N GLU A 430 -79.17 37.92 85.45
CA GLU A 430 -80.27 38.89 85.29
C GLU A 430 -81.34 38.72 86.38
N ASN A 431 -81.61 37.50 86.82
CA ASN A 431 -82.54 37.22 87.92
C ASN A 431 -81.92 37.51 89.29
N GLU A 432 -80.67 37.12 89.51
CA GLU A 432 -79.89 37.45 90.72
C GLU A 432 -79.73 38.96 90.87
N THR A 433 -79.36 39.67 89.80
CA THR A 433 -79.32 41.14 89.83
C THR A 433 -80.72 41.73 90.00
N LYS A 434 -81.81 41.19 89.44
CA LYS A 434 -83.18 41.65 89.78
C LYS A 434 -83.57 41.39 91.23
N VAL A 435 -83.09 40.32 91.86
CA VAL A 435 -83.29 40.07 93.30
C VAL A 435 -82.46 41.04 94.10
N LEU A 436 -81.16 41.16 93.84
CA LEU A 436 -80.26 42.11 94.50
C LEU A 436 -80.68 43.57 94.28
N LEU A 437 -81.29 43.93 93.14
CA LEU A 437 -81.79 45.28 92.87
C LEU A 437 -83.16 45.51 93.54
N LYS A 438 -83.99 44.47 93.70
CA LYS A 438 -85.18 44.54 94.57
C LYS A 438 -84.80 44.61 96.05
N GLU A 439 -83.79 43.87 96.50
CA GLU A 439 -83.22 43.97 97.83
C GLU A 439 -82.52 45.31 98.01
N ALA A 440 -81.83 45.82 97.00
CA ALA A 440 -81.26 47.15 97.01
C ALA A 440 -82.31 48.26 96.93
N TYR A 441 -83.55 48.00 96.43
CA TYR A 441 -84.70 48.92 96.47
C TYR A 441 -85.62 48.76 97.70
N LYS A 442 -85.62 47.58 98.34
CA LYS A 442 -86.29 47.23 99.60
C LYS A 442 -85.50 47.60 100.81
N LYS A 443 -84.18 47.44 100.67
CA LYS A 443 -83.25 48.51 100.92
C LYS A 443 -83.74 49.74 100.09
N GLN A 444 -83.17 50.62 99.26
CA GLN A 444 -83.39 52.09 99.04
C GLN A 444 -84.68 52.86 99.41
N GLN A 445 -85.80 52.21 99.69
CA GLN A 445 -86.56 52.42 100.92
C GLN A 445 -85.68 52.18 102.21
N GLU A 446 -84.42 51.66 101.97
CA GLU A 446 -83.07 51.18 102.54
C GLU A 446 -81.49 51.20 101.59
N GLU A 447 -80.76 50.64 100.24
CA GLU A 447 -79.32 50.39 99.09
C GLU A 447 -78.86 50.25 97.22
N LEU A 448 -77.71 49.73 96.25
CA LEU A 448 -77.24 49.65 94.48
C LEU A 448 -75.94 48.87 93.28
N ALA A 449 -75.59 48.84 91.72
CA ALA A 449 -74.46 48.08 90.51
C ALA A 449 -73.87 48.20 88.67
N CYS A 450 -72.88 47.47 87.66
CA CYS A 450 -72.24 47.54 85.93
C CYS A 450 -71.06 46.62 84.71
N LYS A 451 -70.59 46.66 83.17
CA LYS A 451 -69.38 45.94 81.96
C LYS A 451 -68.98 45.87 80.06
N VAL A 452 -67.92 45.22 79.05
CA VAL A 452 -67.32 45.20 77.30
C VAL A 452 -66.27 44.10 76.13
N ARG A 453 -65.51 43.83 74.73
CA ARG A 453 -64.84 44.03 73.02
C ARG A 453 -64.07 42.98 71.59
N LEU A 454 -63.16 43.12 70.29
CA LEU A 454 -62.71 42.33 68.66
C LEU A 454 -61.29 42.20 67.36
N ILE A 455 -61.01 41.58 65.90
CA ILE A 455 -59.80 41.51 64.49
C ILE A 455 -59.37 40.53 62.87
N GLN A 456 -58.34 40.55 61.64
CA GLN A 456 -57.89 39.72 60.04
C GLN A 456 -56.55 39.68 58.63
N GLU A 457 -56.16 38.88 57.29
CA GLU A 457 -54.96 38.80 55.87
C GLU A 457 -54.63 37.85 54.22
N LEU A 458 -53.58 37.79 53.00
CA LEU A 458 -53.22 37.16 51.31
C LEU A 458 -51.79 36.56 50.15
N ARG A 459 -51.44 36.31 48.60
CA ARG A 459 -50.09 35.95 47.36
C ARG A 459 -49.79 35.39 45.51
N ALA A 460 -48.67 34.75 44.53
CA ALA A 460 -48.05 34.64 42.78
C ALA A 460 -47.20 33.48 41.45
N LEU A 461 -46.33 33.57 40.10
CA LEU A 461 -45.84 32.68 38.53
C LEU A 461 -44.40 32.34 37.26
N HIS A 462 -44.16 31.79 35.77
CA HIS A 462 -42.91 31.10 34.57
C HIS A 462 -42.47 30.86 32.68
N GLN A 463 -41.37 30.20 31.71
CA GLN A 463 -40.80 30.00 29.95
C GLN A 463 -39.61 28.98 28.77
N ILE A 464 -39.24 28.77 27.21
CA ILE A 464 -38.05 27.93 26.05
C ILE A 464 -37.68 27.52 24.17
N ARG A 465 -36.47 27.08 23.17
CA ARG A 465 -36.01 26.21 21.58
C ARG A 465 -34.87 26.19 19.97
N SER A 466 -33.95 25.23 19.06
CA SER A 466 -32.49 24.99 17.91
C SER A 466 -31.79 23.97 16.48
N SER A 467 -30.37 23.67 15.89
CA SER A 467 -29.43 23.22 14.45
C SER A 467 -28.06 22.07 13.88
N HIS A 468 -26.96 22.03 12.79
CA HIS A 468 -25.67 20.96 12.12
C HIS A 468 -24.37 20.96 10.77
N ILE A 469 -23.18 20.05 10.27
CA ILE A 469 -21.94 19.94 8.96
C ILE A 469 -20.46 18.90 8.45
N LYS A 470 -19.63 18.58 7.17
CA LYS A 470 -17.99 18.05 6.61
C LYS A 470 -17.17 17.06 5.24
N GLU A 471 -15.80 16.98 4.50
CA GLU A 471 -14.75 15.88 3.52
C GLU A 471 -13.15 15.89 2.54
N PHE A 472 -12.34 14.93 1.60
CA PHE A 472 -10.73 14.70 0.83
C PHE A 472 -10.02 13.75 -0.63
N ASP A 473 -8.79 13.25 -1.49
CA ASP A 473 -7.10 12.94 -1.97
C ASP A 473 -5.97 12.63 -3.47
N PRO A 474 -5.13 11.51 -4.15
CA PRO A 474 -3.56 11.13 -4.95
C PRO A 474 -2.75 10.64 -6.55
N THR A 475 -1.45 10.15 -7.29
CA THR A 475 0.28 9.76 -7.55
C THR A 475 1.32 9.16 -9.00
N GLU A 476 2.83 8.92 -9.29
CA GLU A 476 4.15 8.41 -10.37
C GLU A 476 4.63 8.81 -11.95
N THR A 477 5.78 8.35 -12.61
CA THR A 477 6.64 9.15 -13.64
C THR A 477 7.12 8.73 -15.15
N PRO A 478 8.40 8.36 -15.60
CA PRO A 478 9.13 8.89 -16.85
C PRO A 478 9.92 7.97 -17.92
N ASN A 479 10.53 8.46 -19.07
CA ASN A 479 11.41 7.71 -20.10
C ASN A 479 12.19 8.48 -21.29
N PHE A 480 13.18 7.88 -22.08
CA PHE A 480 14.09 8.50 -23.17
C PHE A 480 14.83 7.56 -24.26
N GLY A 481 15.54 8.03 -25.36
CA GLY A 481 16.47 7.25 -26.34
C GLY A 481 17.04 7.92 -27.69
N LEU A 482 18.09 7.40 -28.44
CA LEU A 482 18.73 7.95 -29.75
C LEU A 482 19.87 7.12 -30.58
N LEU A 483 20.36 7.58 -31.81
CA LEU A 483 21.67 7.37 -32.63
C LEU A 483 21.89 6.45 -33.94
N CYS A 484 22.82 6.77 -34.94
CA CYS A 484 23.36 5.98 -36.16
C CYS A 484 24.52 6.62 -37.09
N GLU A 485 25.30 5.88 -37.98
CA GLU A 485 26.27 6.31 -39.13
C GLU A 485 26.95 5.11 -39.98
N MET A 486 27.89 5.02 -41.03
CA MET A 486 28.71 5.77 -42.10
C MET A 486 29.42 4.82 -43.22
N SER A 487 30.17 5.23 -44.33
CA SER A 487 30.87 4.33 -45.39
C SER A 487 31.87 4.87 -46.56
N ILE A 488 32.67 3.99 -47.29
CA ILE A 488 33.24 3.95 -48.75
C ILE A 488 34.80 4.01 -49.20
N ALA A 489 35.23 3.76 -50.50
CA ALA A 489 36.64 3.41 -51.06
C ALA A 489 37.07 3.73 -52.59
N GLU A 490 38.19 3.17 -53.22
CA GLU A 490 39.00 3.67 -54.45
C GLU A 490 39.39 2.71 -55.70
N LEU A 491 40.32 3.06 -56.70
CA LEU A 491 40.67 2.22 -57.93
C LEU A 491 42.07 2.14 -58.71
N GLN A 492 42.75 3.19 -59.23
CA GLN A 492 43.74 3.06 -60.36
C GLN A 492 45.17 2.55 -60.03
N GLU A 493 45.60 2.61 -58.77
CA GLU A 493 46.97 2.28 -58.33
C GLU A 493 47.33 0.78 -58.47
N ARG A 494 46.31 -0.05 -58.71
CA ARG A 494 46.34 -1.51 -58.53
C ARG A 494 47.15 -2.30 -59.57
N LEU A 495 47.57 -1.70 -60.69
CA LEU A 495 48.17 -2.44 -61.82
C LEU A 495 49.70 -2.61 -61.70
N ASN A 496 50.43 -1.57 -61.25
CA ASN A 496 51.90 -1.63 -61.15
C ASN A 496 52.41 -2.64 -60.10
N LEU A 497 51.56 -3.01 -59.15
CA LEU A 497 51.83 -4.04 -58.13
C LEU A 497 52.20 -5.39 -58.76
N LEU A 498 51.48 -5.79 -59.82
CA LEU A 498 51.48 -7.13 -60.42
C LEU A 498 52.82 -7.62 -61.01
N LYS A 499 53.82 -6.74 -61.15
CA LYS A 499 55.17 -7.12 -61.63
C LYS A 499 56.17 -7.35 -60.49
N VAL A 500 55.93 -6.75 -59.32
CA VAL A 500 56.79 -6.93 -58.14
C VAL A 500 56.55 -8.33 -57.56
N GLU A 501 55.28 -8.73 -57.47
CA GLU A 501 54.79 -10.02 -56.99
C GLU A 501 55.56 -11.23 -57.56
N LEU A 502 55.86 -11.24 -58.87
CA LEU A 502 56.46 -12.41 -59.54
C LEU A 502 57.93 -12.69 -59.15
N GLN A 503 58.70 -11.66 -58.75
CA GLN A 503 60.05 -11.87 -58.22
C GLN A 503 60.02 -12.27 -56.74
N GLU A 504 59.10 -11.68 -55.98
CA GLU A 504 58.84 -12.06 -54.59
C GLU A 504 58.45 -13.54 -54.49
N GLU A 505 57.62 -14.06 -55.41
CA GLU A 505 57.23 -15.48 -55.49
C GLU A 505 58.42 -16.46 -55.41
N LEU A 506 59.52 -16.21 -56.12
CA LEU A 506 60.65 -17.15 -56.15
C LEU A 506 61.47 -17.13 -54.86
N GLU A 507 61.58 -15.97 -54.21
CA GLU A 507 62.15 -15.89 -52.87
C GLU A 507 61.22 -16.52 -51.82
N ILE A 508 59.92 -16.24 -51.90
CA ILE A 508 58.87 -16.83 -51.05
C ILE A 508 58.95 -18.35 -51.12
N ARG A 509 59.11 -18.95 -52.31
CA ARG A 509 59.28 -20.41 -52.47
C ARG A 509 60.54 -20.95 -51.76
N ARG A 510 61.66 -20.23 -51.76
CA ARG A 510 62.89 -20.63 -51.02
C ARG A 510 62.74 -20.46 -49.52
N LYS A 511 62.21 -19.32 -49.08
CA LYS A 511 61.88 -19.00 -47.67
C LYS A 511 60.92 -20.05 -47.10
N ALA A 512 59.86 -20.39 -47.82
CA ALA A 512 58.89 -21.42 -47.47
C ALA A 512 59.50 -22.84 -47.30
N ILE A 513 60.52 -23.23 -48.07
CA ILE A 513 61.19 -24.53 -47.91
C ILE A 513 62.04 -24.56 -46.62
N ALA A 514 62.78 -23.48 -46.33
CA ALA A 514 63.55 -23.36 -45.10
C ALA A 514 62.61 -23.33 -43.87
N GLU A 515 61.59 -22.47 -43.92
CA GLU A 515 60.51 -22.42 -42.94
C GLU A 515 59.82 -23.78 -42.76
N SER A 516 59.54 -24.54 -43.83
CA SER A 516 58.90 -25.85 -43.70
C SER A 516 59.74 -26.84 -42.91
N ARG A 517 61.07 -26.75 -42.95
CA ARG A 517 61.96 -27.58 -42.12
C ARG A 517 61.99 -27.09 -40.68
N GLN A 518 62.04 -25.78 -40.46
CA GLN A 518 61.98 -25.18 -39.12
C GLN A 518 60.65 -25.48 -38.42
N LYS A 519 59.52 -25.33 -39.12
CA LYS A 519 58.17 -25.67 -38.66
C LYS A 519 58.04 -27.15 -38.31
N GLN A 520 58.68 -28.05 -39.07
CA GLN A 520 58.73 -29.49 -38.72
C GLN A 520 59.54 -29.77 -37.44
N GLN A 521 60.63 -29.05 -37.19
CA GLN A 521 61.41 -29.17 -35.96
C GLN A 521 60.66 -28.59 -34.75
N GLN A 522 60.06 -27.40 -34.91
CA GLN A 522 59.21 -26.75 -33.90
C GLN A 522 58.04 -27.67 -33.51
N LEU A 523 57.29 -28.19 -34.48
CA LEU A 523 56.18 -29.12 -34.25
C LEU A 523 56.58 -30.35 -33.41
N ILE A 524 57.79 -30.88 -33.60
CA ILE A 524 58.30 -32.01 -32.81
C ILE A 524 58.60 -31.60 -31.36
N GLU A 525 59.07 -30.38 -31.13
CA GLU A 525 59.32 -29.84 -29.78
C GLU A 525 58.01 -29.45 -29.08
N ASP A 526 57.12 -28.76 -29.77
CA ASP A 526 55.78 -28.39 -29.31
C ASP A 526 54.98 -29.63 -28.89
N MET A 527 55.08 -30.74 -29.64
CA MET A 527 54.48 -32.02 -29.26
C MET A 527 55.08 -32.62 -27.99
N LYS A 528 56.39 -32.50 -27.74
CA LYS A 528 56.99 -32.94 -26.46
C LYS A 528 56.44 -32.11 -25.31
N GLN A 529 56.33 -30.78 -25.48
CA GLN A 529 55.80 -29.88 -24.47
C GLN A 529 54.32 -30.15 -24.19
N PHE A 530 53.49 -30.31 -25.23
CA PHE A 530 52.07 -30.65 -25.14
C PHE A 530 51.83 -32.00 -24.44
N ILE A 531 52.64 -33.03 -24.76
CA ILE A 531 52.60 -34.33 -24.07
C ILE A 531 53.02 -34.18 -22.61
N GLY A 532 54.06 -33.40 -22.32
CA GLY A 532 54.52 -33.10 -20.95
C GLY A 532 53.41 -32.46 -20.11
N GLN A 533 52.86 -31.34 -20.57
CA GLN A 533 51.74 -30.63 -19.93
C GLN A 533 50.52 -31.56 -19.73
N SER A 534 50.13 -32.30 -20.79
CA SER A 534 48.96 -33.20 -20.75
C SER A 534 49.16 -34.45 -19.87
N ARG A 535 50.38 -34.75 -19.41
CA ARG A 535 50.65 -35.76 -18.39
C ARG A 535 50.59 -35.19 -16.97
N VAL A 536 51.07 -33.96 -16.75
CA VAL A 536 50.97 -33.27 -15.46
C VAL A 536 49.51 -32.92 -15.11
N ALA A 537 48.71 -32.53 -16.11
CA ALA A 537 47.33 -32.09 -15.93
C ALA A 537 46.30 -33.22 -15.65
N LYS A 538 46.72 -34.47 -15.39
CA LYS A 538 45.80 -35.57 -15.06
C LYS A 538 45.68 -35.75 -13.53
N PRO A 539 44.63 -35.23 -12.87
CA PRO A 539 44.35 -35.55 -11.47
C PRO A 539 44.09 -37.06 -11.30
N LYS A 540 44.40 -37.60 -10.13
CA LYS A 540 44.13 -39.01 -9.81
C LYS A 540 42.61 -39.28 -9.92
N PRO A 541 42.17 -40.41 -10.51
CA PRO A 541 40.76 -40.70 -10.68
C PRO A 541 40.07 -40.91 -9.34
N VAL A 542 39.23 -39.95 -8.94
CA VAL A 542 38.35 -40.08 -7.77
C VAL A 542 37.26 -41.11 -8.11
N PRO A 543 37.02 -42.13 -7.27
CA PRO A 543 35.99 -43.14 -7.54
C PRO A 543 34.60 -42.50 -7.46
N ARG A 544 33.92 -42.40 -8.61
CA ARG A 544 32.52 -41.92 -8.68
C ARG A 544 31.58 -43.04 -8.26
N SER A 545 31.01 -42.93 -7.06
CA SER A 545 29.86 -43.73 -6.64
C SER A 545 28.60 -43.28 -7.40
N PRO A 546 27.74 -44.20 -7.88
CA PRO A 546 26.56 -43.85 -8.66
C PRO A 546 25.36 -43.49 -7.76
N CYS A 547 25.33 -42.24 -7.27
CA CYS A 547 24.15 -41.71 -6.59
C CYS A 547 23.07 -41.30 -7.61
N LYS A 548 22.03 -42.13 -7.77
CA LYS A 548 20.70 -41.62 -8.11
C LYS A 548 20.09 -41.05 -6.83
N LEU A 549 19.99 -39.74 -6.74
CA LEU A 549 19.27 -39.04 -5.67
C LEU A 549 18.38 -37.97 -6.28
N GLU A 550 17.14 -37.90 -5.79
CA GLU A 550 16.14 -36.94 -6.23
C GLU A 550 16.50 -35.54 -5.69
N GLN A 551 16.36 -34.52 -6.53
CA GLN A 551 16.88 -33.19 -6.24
C GLN A 551 15.93 -32.37 -5.36
N THR A 552 15.98 -32.59 -4.04
CA THR A 552 15.38 -31.64 -3.08
C THR A 552 16.36 -30.49 -2.78
N PRO A 553 15.89 -29.25 -2.56
CA PRO A 553 16.77 -28.10 -2.32
C PRO A 553 17.60 -28.23 -1.04
N GLU A 554 17.15 -29.02 -0.07
CA GLU A 554 17.85 -29.31 1.18
C GLU A 554 19.23 -29.96 0.95
N ILE A 555 19.34 -30.84 -0.05
CA ILE A 555 20.58 -31.55 -0.40
C ILE A 555 21.64 -30.60 -0.98
N ILE A 556 21.22 -29.52 -1.65
CA ILE A 556 22.11 -28.52 -2.25
C ILE A 556 22.73 -27.61 -1.18
N ALA A 557 22.00 -27.30 -0.11
CA ALA A 557 22.48 -26.45 0.98
C ALA A 557 23.46 -27.17 1.94
N LEU A 558 23.34 -28.49 2.11
CA LEU A 558 24.12 -29.29 3.06
C LEU A 558 25.65 -29.08 2.96
N PRO A 559 26.30 -29.22 1.79
CA PRO A 559 27.75 -29.02 1.65
C PRO A 559 28.23 -27.61 2.00
N TYR A 560 27.37 -26.59 1.83
CA TYR A 560 27.72 -25.20 2.17
C TYR A 560 27.84 -25.00 3.68
N VAL A 561 27.14 -25.79 4.50
CA VAL A 561 27.08 -25.58 5.96
C VAL A 561 28.13 -26.41 6.73
N THR A 562 28.45 -27.64 6.29
CA THR A 562 29.16 -28.64 7.13
C THR A 562 30.69 -28.50 7.21
N ASP A 563 31.36 -28.03 6.16
CA ASP A 563 32.84 -28.05 6.06
C ASP A 563 33.44 -26.69 5.68
N ARG A 564 33.10 -25.67 6.47
CA ARG A 564 33.59 -24.29 6.29
C ARG A 564 34.83 -23.98 7.11
N TRP A 565 35.72 -23.19 6.52
CA TRP A 565 36.97 -22.72 7.12
C TRP A 565 37.09 -21.21 6.90
N ILE A 566 37.30 -20.45 7.98
CA ILE A 566 37.67 -19.04 7.88
C ILE A 566 39.20 -18.97 7.85
N ILE A 567 39.73 -18.21 6.88
CA ILE A 567 41.14 -17.88 6.78
C ILE A 567 41.28 -16.39 7.15
N PRO A 568 41.65 -16.05 8.39
CA PRO A 568 41.99 -14.68 8.76
C PRO A 568 43.32 -14.27 8.11
N ILE A 569 43.62 -12.98 8.11
CA ILE A 569 44.83 -12.39 7.50
C ILE A 569 46.15 -13.03 8.02
N ASN A 570 46.13 -13.69 9.18
CA ASN A 570 47.26 -14.41 9.77
C ASN A 570 47.33 -15.90 9.35
N ASP A 571 46.73 -16.29 8.22
CA ASP A 571 46.72 -17.63 7.56
C ASP A 571 46.24 -18.85 8.38
N LYS A 572 45.95 -18.70 9.68
CA LYS A 572 45.48 -19.77 10.56
C LYS A 572 44.03 -20.17 10.27
N ARG A 573 43.85 -21.23 9.48
CA ARG A 573 42.54 -21.80 9.12
C ARG A 573 41.76 -22.27 10.36
N ASN A 574 40.66 -21.59 10.68
CA ASN A 574 39.74 -21.97 11.75
C ASN A 574 38.49 -22.65 11.16
N LYS A 575 38.10 -23.84 11.63
CA LYS A 575 36.86 -24.50 11.19
C LYS A 575 35.63 -23.85 11.86
N THR A 576 34.63 -23.50 11.05
CA THR A 576 33.41 -22.81 11.51
C THR A 576 32.28 -23.81 11.71
N THR A 577 31.99 -24.16 12.96
CA THR A 577 30.97 -25.15 13.36
C THR A 577 29.59 -24.57 13.67
N SER A 578 29.41 -23.25 13.66
CA SER A 578 28.12 -22.58 13.93
C SER A 578 27.95 -21.29 13.12
N ALA A 579 26.70 -20.82 13.00
CA ALA A 579 26.22 -19.67 12.21
C ALA A 579 26.56 -19.73 10.70
N VAL A 580 26.01 -18.81 9.90
CA VAL A 580 26.46 -18.50 8.54
C VAL A 580 27.56 -17.41 8.65
N PRO A 581 28.65 -17.42 7.86
CA PRO A 581 29.58 -16.29 7.86
C PRO A 581 28.86 -15.02 7.41
N GLN A 582 29.01 -13.96 8.21
CA GLN A 582 28.48 -12.63 7.94
C GLN A 582 28.94 -12.15 6.55
N GLU A 583 28.06 -11.44 5.84
CA GLU A 583 28.27 -10.97 4.44
C GLU A 583 28.17 -12.08 3.37
N SER A 584 27.73 -13.29 3.73
CA SER A 584 27.40 -14.33 2.73
C SER A 584 26.15 -13.96 1.92
N THR A 585 26.23 -14.10 0.61
CA THR A 585 25.07 -13.97 -0.31
C THR A 585 23.92 -14.96 0.03
N VAL A 586 24.22 -16.03 0.76
CA VAL A 586 23.25 -17.08 1.16
C VAL A 586 22.69 -16.85 2.57
N GLU A 587 23.30 -15.96 3.37
CA GLU A 587 22.89 -15.67 4.75
C GLU A 587 21.44 -15.18 4.87
N PRO A 588 20.96 -14.18 4.08
CA PRO A 588 19.56 -13.72 4.16
C PRO A 588 18.55 -14.82 3.83
N THR A 589 18.87 -15.65 2.83
CA THR A 589 18.00 -16.74 2.36
C THR A 589 17.90 -17.86 3.38
N LEU A 590 19.01 -18.21 4.04
CA LEU A 590 19.00 -19.19 5.14
C LEU A 590 18.24 -18.64 6.35
N TRP A 591 18.44 -17.38 6.72
CA TRP A 591 17.66 -16.75 7.79
C TRP A 591 16.16 -16.72 7.49
N ASN A 592 15.73 -16.47 6.24
CA ASN A 592 14.32 -16.58 5.86
C ASN A 592 13.73 -17.97 6.14
N VAL A 593 14.45 -19.06 5.84
CA VAL A 593 14.00 -20.44 6.10
C VAL A 593 13.91 -20.75 7.61
N TYR A 594 14.75 -20.10 8.44
CA TYR A 594 14.61 -20.17 9.90
C TYR A 594 13.45 -19.32 10.42
N TRP A 595 13.24 -18.12 9.88
CA TRP A 595 12.17 -17.20 10.28
C TRP A 595 10.79 -17.68 9.89
N ASP A 596 10.63 -18.28 8.71
CA ASP A 596 9.36 -18.85 8.24
C ASP A 596 8.78 -19.85 9.27
N LYS A 597 9.63 -20.71 9.85
CA LYS A 597 9.25 -21.63 10.93
C LYS A 597 8.82 -20.95 12.24
N ILE A 598 9.27 -19.72 12.49
CA ILE A 598 8.87 -18.92 13.67
C ILE A 598 7.59 -18.13 13.38
N LEU A 599 7.42 -17.64 12.15
CA LEU A 599 6.23 -16.90 11.71
C LEU A 599 5.01 -17.83 11.50
N GLN A 600 5.24 -19.11 11.19
CA GLN A 600 4.22 -20.16 11.13
C GLN A 600 3.79 -20.70 12.52
N ILE A 601 4.32 -20.18 13.63
CA ILE A 601 3.85 -20.57 14.97
C ILE A 601 2.39 -20.10 15.14
N ASP A 602 1.47 -21.06 15.26
CA ASP A 602 0.06 -20.80 15.58
C ASP A 602 -0.07 -19.84 16.77
N VAL A 603 -0.58 -18.63 16.54
CA VAL A 603 -0.92 -17.62 17.54
C VAL A 603 -2.39 -17.22 17.39
N SER A 604 -2.99 -16.68 18.46
CA SER A 604 -4.42 -16.31 18.46
C SER A 604 -4.75 -15.29 17.36
N GLU A 605 -5.92 -15.39 16.74
CA GLU A 605 -6.37 -14.58 15.58
C GLU A 605 -6.15 -13.05 15.73
N ASP A 606 -6.29 -12.52 16.94
CA ASP A 606 -6.06 -11.11 17.29
C ASP A 606 -4.56 -10.75 17.47
N VAL A 607 -3.63 -11.63 17.09
CA VAL A 607 -2.18 -11.51 17.25
C VAL A 607 -1.49 -11.67 15.90
N HIS A 608 -0.66 -10.70 15.52
CA HIS A 608 0.11 -10.74 14.28
C HIS A 608 1.61 -10.71 14.57
N LEU A 609 2.37 -11.57 13.87
CA LEU A 609 3.82 -11.65 13.93
C LEU A 609 4.42 -11.04 12.66
N ILE A 610 5.39 -10.13 12.81
CA ILE A 610 6.19 -9.60 11.70
C ILE A 610 7.66 -9.67 12.09
N GLY A 611 8.49 -10.25 11.23
CA GLY A 611 9.94 -10.32 11.39
C GLY A 611 10.67 -9.72 10.20
N PHE A 612 11.92 -9.32 10.40
CA PHE A 612 12.79 -8.83 9.32
C PHE A 612 14.18 -9.48 9.44
N ILE A 613 14.93 -9.53 8.34
CA ILE A 613 16.16 -10.33 8.26
C ILE A 613 17.32 -9.68 9.05
N ASN A 614 17.44 -8.35 8.98
CA ASN A 614 18.59 -7.61 9.50
C ASN A 614 18.45 -7.19 10.97
N ASP A 615 17.22 -6.87 11.40
CA ASP A 615 16.87 -6.61 12.80
C ASP A 615 16.18 -7.87 13.36
N LEU A 616 16.81 -8.56 14.31
CA LEU A 616 16.32 -9.80 14.94
C LEU A 616 15.14 -9.52 15.92
N ALA A 617 14.08 -8.92 15.40
CA ALA A 617 12.97 -8.37 16.17
C ALA A 617 11.62 -8.82 15.61
N ILE A 618 10.87 -9.56 16.44
CA ILE A 618 9.51 -10.02 16.15
C ILE A 618 8.54 -8.98 16.70
N LEU A 619 7.88 -8.23 15.83
CA LEU A 619 6.79 -7.35 16.22
C LEU A 619 5.53 -8.19 16.49
N VAL A 620 5.02 -8.12 17.72
CA VAL A 620 3.80 -8.83 18.15
C VAL A 620 2.68 -7.80 18.34
N ILE A 621 1.81 -7.66 17.34
CA ILE A 621 0.66 -6.75 17.39
C ILE A 621 -0.49 -7.48 18.08
N ILE A 622 -1.07 -6.93 19.15
CA ILE A 622 -2.14 -7.57 19.94
C ILE A 622 -3.38 -6.68 20.00
N VAL A 623 -4.50 -7.18 19.50
CA VAL A 623 -5.80 -6.48 19.55
C VAL A 623 -6.64 -6.98 20.74
N GLY A 624 -7.23 -6.04 21.49
CA GLY A 624 -8.04 -6.38 22.66
C GLY A 624 -8.91 -5.24 23.18
N LYS A 625 -10.03 -5.59 23.82
CA LYS A 625 -11.01 -4.64 24.39
C LYS A 625 -10.72 -4.27 25.85
N ASN A 626 -10.04 -5.16 26.59
CA ASN A 626 -9.76 -5.04 28.02
C ASN A 626 -8.25 -5.25 28.28
N SER A 627 -7.65 -4.49 29.21
CA SER A 627 -6.23 -4.57 29.56
C SER A 627 -5.79 -5.97 30.01
N ILE A 628 -6.57 -6.63 30.87
CA ILE A 628 -6.29 -7.99 31.37
C ILE A 628 -6.24 -9.01 30.21
N ASN A 629 -7.10 -8.85 29.20
CA ASN A 629 -7.12 -9.73 28.03
C ASN A 629 -5.85 -9.51 27.17
N ILE A 630 -5.44 -8.25 26.96
CA ILE A 630 -4.19 -7.90 26.26
C ILE A 630 -2.98 -8.49 27.00
N ILE A 631 -2.90 -8.39 28.33
CA ILE A 631 -1.82 -8.96 29.15
C ILE A 631 -1.76 -10.49 29.00
N ASN A 632 -2.89 -11.18 29.13
CA ASN A 632 -2.93 -12.65 29.05
C ASN A 632 -2.58 -13.15 27.64
N LYS A 633 -3.06 -12.47 26.59
CA LYS A 633 -2.66 -12.74 25.20
C LYS A 633 -1.16 -12.49 24.98
N ALA A 634 -0.60 -11.41 25.53
CA ALA A 634 0.82 -11.09 25.40
C ALA A 634 1.69 -12.19 26.00
N LYS A 635 1.43 -12.59 27.25
CA LYS A 635 2.15 -13.71 27.89
C LYS A 635 2.03 -15.00 27.08
N GLY A 636 0.81 -15.44 26.77
CA GLY A 636 0.59 -16.68 26.02
C GLY A 636 1.20 -16.69 24.61
N SER A 637 1.33 -15.53 23.96
CA SER A 637 2.01 -15.40 22.67
C SER A 637 3.53 -15.44 22.82
N ILE A 638 4.09 -14.71 23.78
CA ILE A 638 5.53 -14.75 24.10
C ILE A 638 5.95 -16.18 24.49
N ASP A 639 5.15 -16.90 25.29
CA ASP A 639 5.41 -18.27 25.71
C ASP A 639 5.23 -19.32 24.58
N LYS A 640 4.44 -19.02 23.53
CA LYS A 640 4.40 -19.81 22.29
C LYS A 640 5.66 -19.55 21.45
N ILE A 641 5.97 -18.29 21.15
CA ILE A 641 7.14 -17.86 20.37
C ILE A 641 8.45 -18.39 21.00
N ARG A 642 8.60 -18.24 22.33
CA ARG A 642 9.77 -18.70 23.10
C ARG A 642 9.99 -20.21 23.05
N ARG A 643 8.93 -21.01 22.85
CA ARG A 643 9.08 -22.47 22.66
C ARG A 643 9.60 -22.81 21.26
N GLY A 644 9.00 -22.27 20.20
CA GLY A 644 9.51 -22.48 18.83
C GLY A 644 10.94 -21.96 18.62
N ILE A 645 11.28 -20.82 19.24
CA ILE A 645 12.67 -20.29 19.26
C ILE A 645 13.63 -21.28 19.95
N LYS A 646 13.24 -21.88 21.09
CA LYS A 646 14.04 -22.91 21.78
C LYS A 646 14.17 -24.21 20.98
N GLU A 647 13.12 -24.63 20.26
CA GLU A 647 13.16 -25.80 19.37
C GLU A 647 14.17 -25.61 18.23
N LEU A 648 14.32 -24.39 17.73
CA LEU A 648 15.37 -23.99 16.77
C LEU A 648 16.75 -23.76 17.41
N LYS A 649 16.92 -24.03 18.71
CA LYS A 649 18.14 -23.81 19.52
C LYS A 649 18.61 -22.35 19.57
N LEU A 650 17.67 -21.42 19.46
CA LEU A 650 17.89 -19.98 19.64
C LEU A 650 17.43 -19.54 21.04
N GLU A 651 17.88 -18.38 21.49
CA GLU A 651 17.50 -17.79 22.78
C GLU A 651 16.90 -16.39 22.59
N LEU A 652 15.75 -16.14 23.23
CA LEU A 652 15.07 -14.85 23.20
C LEU A 652 15.61 -13.93 24.31
N ALA A 653 16.26 -12.84 23.92
CA ALA A 653 16.81 -11.84 24.84
C ALA A 653 15.70 -10.98 25.48
N LEU A 654 15.06 -11.48 26.54
CA LEU A 654 13.97 -10.80 27.26
C LEU A 654 14.33 -9.38 27.74
N GLU A 655 15.59 -9.15 28.10
CA GLU A 655 16.13 -7.82 28.49
C GLU A 655 16.06 -6.75 27.37
N LYS A 656 15.88 -7.17 26.12
CA LYS A 656 15.74 -6.30 24.92
C LYS A 656 14.32 -6.30 24.35
N THR A 657 13.36 -6.93 25.04
CA THR A 657 11.97 -7.00 24.58
C THR A 657 11.22 -5.73 24.99
N GLU A 658 11.32 -4.70 24.14
CA GLU A 658 10.55 -3.45 24.26
C GLU A 658 9.08 -3.65 23.86
N GLY A 659 8.18 -2.81 24.36
CA GLY A 659 6.77 -2.85 24.01
C GLY A 659 6.11 -1.46 24.09
N ILE A 660 5.21 -1.16 23.16
CA ILE A 660 4.52 0.13 23.07
C ILE A 660 2.99 -0.04 23.05
N MET A 661 2.29 0.86 23.75
CA MET A 661 0.82 0.88 23.78
C MET A 661 0.25 1.90 22.79
N LEU A 662 -0.17 1.41 21.63
CA LEU A 662 -0.73 2.25 20.57
C LEU A 662 -2.22 2.54 20.84
N LYS A 663 -2.57 3.84 20.91
CA LYS A 663 -3.95 4.39 20.91
C LYS A 663 -4.82 4.13 22.16
N GLU A 664 -4.84 5.11 23.08
CA GLU A 664 -5.85 5.17 24.15
C GLU A 664 -7.25 5.55 23.62
N ARG A 665 -8.27 4.76 23.99
CA ARG A 665 -9.70 5.17 23.93
C ARG A 665 -10.30 5.43 25.32
N ARG A 666 -9.59 5.06 26.39
CA ARG A 666 -9.89 5.28 27.81
C ARG A 666 -8.55 5.34 28.54
N LYS A 667 -8.46 6.10 29.65
CA LYS A 667 -7.26 6.17 30.50
C LYS A 667 -7.01 4.82 31.17
N ILE A 668 -6.17 4.00 30.57
CA ILE A 668 -5.67 2.74 31.15
C ILE A 668 -4.31 3.05 31.79
N LYS A 669 -4.13 2.73 33.08
CA LYS A 669 -2.83 2.89 33.76
C LYS A 669 -1.79 1.97 33.11
N ASN A 670 -0.52 2.40 33.13
CA ASN A 670 0.65 1.73 32.54
C ASN A 670 0.55 0.19 32.64
N ILE A 671 0.52 -0.48 31.49
CA ILE A 671 0.53 -1.94 31.44
C ILE A 671 1.96 -2.42 31.65
N THR A 672 2.14 -3.31 32.62
CA THR A 672 3.40 -4.01 32.90
C THR A 672 3.22 -5.50 32.60
N LEU A 673 4.20 -6.10 31.92
CA LEU A 673 4.20 -7.49 31.51
C LEU A 673 5.31 -8.23 32.26
N GLN A 674 4.93 -9.00 33.28
CA GLN A 674 5.84 -9.95 33.93
C GLN A 674 5.98 -11.22 33.09
N VAL A 675 7.19 -11.51 32.62
CA VAL A 675 7.57 -12.75 31.92
C VAL A 675 8.77 -13.33 32.68
N ASP A 676 8.61 -14.54 33.21
CA ASP A 676 9.47 -15.10 34.27
C ASP A 676 9.74 -14.05 35.38
N ASN A 677 11.02 -13.76 35.64
CA ASN A 677 11.49 -12.81 36.66
C ASN A 677 11.66 -11.37 36.11
N ILE A 678 11.38 -11.12 34.83
CA ILE A 678 11.63 -9.83 34.15
C ILE A 678 10.32 -9.05 34.01
N THR A 679 10.38 -7.75 34.28
CA THR A 679 9.26 -6.81 34.12
C THR A 679 9.46 -5.98 32.85
N ILE A 680 8.74 -6.33 31.79
CA ILE A 680 8.68 -5.54 30.56
C ILE A 680 7.65 -4.42 30.78
N ASN A 681 8.09 -3.17 30.70
CA ASN A 681 7.24 -1.99 30.84
C ASN A 681 6.86 -1.46 29.45
N ALA A 682 5.64 -0.91 29.33
CA ALA A 682 5.23 -0.23 28.09
C ALA A 682 5.89 1.15 27.98
N GLU A 683 6.76 1.32 26.98
CA GLU A 683 7.48 2.56 26.68
C GLU A 683 6.59 3.59 25.94
N ASN A 684 7.13 4.81 25.73
CA ASN A 684 6.45 5.88 24.98
C ASN A 684 6.78 5.88 23.48
N GLU A 685 7.99 5.46 23.12
CA GLU A 685 8.46 5.34 21.73
C GLU A 685 9.08 3.94 21.56
N LEU A 686 8.97 3.36 20.36
CA LEU A 686 9.59 2.08 19.99
C LEU A 686 10.52 2.30 18.80
N LYS A 687 11.73 1.72 18.80
CA LYS A 687 12.62 1.74 17.64
C LYS A 687 12.56 0.43 16.85
N TYR A 688 12.30 0.50 15.54
CA TYR A 688 12.28 -0.65 14.64
C TYR A 688 12.64 -0.22 13.21
N LEU A 689 13.56 -0.91 12.53
CA LEU A 689 14.02 -0.59 11.16
C LEU A 689 14.45 0.89 11.00
N ASP A 690 15.26 1.38 11.95
CA ASP A 690 15.71 2.79 12.09
C ASP A 690 14.63 3.89 12.16
N MET A 691 13.36 3.50 12.27
CA MET A 691 12.23 4.38 12.56
C MET A 691 11.90 4.38 14.05
N LEU A 692 11.48 5.55 14.57
CA LEU A 692 10.85 5.69 15.88
C LEU A 692 9.33 5.79 15.71
N TYR A 693 8.61 4.97 16.45
CA TYR A 693 7.15 4.93 16.50
C TYR A 693 6.68 5.47 17.86
N ASP A 694 6.00 6.61 17.86
CA ASP A 694 5.32 7.21 19.03
C ASP A 694 3.92 6.59 19.23
N LYS A 695 3.35 6.68 20.44
CA LYS A 695 1.99 6.21 20.84
C LYS A 695 0.86 6.66 19.89
N VAL A 696 1.07 7.75 19.16
CA VAL A 696 0.14 8.37 18.20
C VAL A 696 0.38 7.87 16.76
N MET A 697 1.24 6.88 16.54
CA MET A 697 1.71 6.41 15.22
C MET A 697 2.37 7.50 14.37
N LYS A 698 3.03 8.47 15.02
CA LYS A 698 3.94 9.39 14.34
C LYS A 698 5.27 8.67 14.12
N ILE A 699 5.70 8.61 12.87
CA ILE A 699 6.99 8.06 12.45
C ILE A 699 8.03 9.19 12.43
N LYS A 700 9.18 8.98 13.07
CA LYS A 700 10.37 9.85 12.97
C LYS A 700 11.58 9.01 12.52
N ARG A 701 12.58 9.64 11.91
CA ARG A 701 13.93 9.03 11.81
C ARG A 701 14.58 9.01 13.19
N ALA A 702 15.28 7.93 13.53
CA ALA A 702 16.01 7.84 14.78
C ALA A 702 17.33 8.64 14.73
N GLU A 703 17.42 9.76 15.44
CA GLU A 703 18.70 10.45 15.64
C GLU A 703 19.56 9.70 16.67
N LYS A 704 20.80 9.35 16.27
CA LYS A 704 21.86 8.73 17.09
C LYS A 704 21.38 7.64 18.05
N ALA A 705 21.39 6.39 17.58
CA ALA A 705 21.17 5.23 18.43
C ALA A 705 22.07 5.24 19.70
N LYS A 706 21.49 4.88 20.85
CA LYS A 706 22.25 4.22 21.92
C LYS A 706 22.86 2.95 21.32
N LYS A 707 24.10 3.05 20.85
CA LYS A 707 24.82 1.94 20.23
C LYS A 707 24.85 0.79 21.23
N ALA A 708 24.32 -0.38 20.87
CA ALA A 708 24.43 -1.55 21.72
C ALA A 708 25.90 -1.78 22.07
N GLY A 709 26.21 -1.95 23.35
CA GLY A 709 27.55 -2.33 23.77
C GLY A 709 27.95 -3.62 23.07
N ARG A 710 29.20 -3.71 22.59
CA ARG A 710 29.75 -4.98 22.10
C ARG A 710 29.48 -6.04 23.16
N ILE A 711 28.82 -7.13 22.79
CA ILE A 711 28.79 -8.34 23.61
C ILE A 711 30.17 -8.97 23.49
N ASN A 712 31.10 -8.46 24.31
CA ASN A 712 32.43 -9.01 24.48
C ASN A 712 32.33 -10.32 25.28
N GLY A 713 31.85 -11.38 24.63
CA GLY A 713 32.18 -12.74 25.04
C GLY A 713 33.71 -12.91 24.95
N PRO A 714 34.36 -13.60 25.90
CA PRO A 714 35.80 -13.46 26.08
C PRO A 714 36.60 -14.20 25.00
N ILE A 715 37.21 -13.44 24.10
CA ILE A 715 38.48 -13.83 23.46
C ILE A 715 39.53 -12.81 23.89
N THR A 716 40.28 -13.16 24.93
CA THR A 716 41.41 -12.36 25.41
C THR A 716 42.50 -12.33 24.35
N THR A 717 42.65 -11.17 23.71
CA THR A 717 43.91 -10.77 23.07
C THR A 717 44.38 -9.49 23.73
N THR A 718 45.40 -9.61 24.58
CA THR A 718 46.24 -8.49 24.98
C THR A 718 46.95 -7.92 23.75
N ARG A 719 47.48 -6.70 23.89
CA ARG A 719 48.34 -6.06 22.88
C ARG A 719 49.51 -6.95 22.46
#